data_AF-A0A7X7WNL4-F1
#
_entry.id   AF-A0A7X7WNL4-F1
#
_cell.length_a   1.000
_cell.length_b   1.000
_cell.length_c   1.000
_cell.angle_alpha   90.00
_cell.angle_beta   90.00
_cell.angle_gamma   90.00
#
_symmetry.space_group_name_H-M   'P 1'
#
loop_
_entity.id
_entity.type
_entity.pdbx_description
1 polymer ?
#
loop_
_entity_poly.entity_id
_entity_poly.type
_entity_poly.pdbx_seq_one_letter_code
_entity_poly.pdbx_strand_id
1 'polypeptide(L)'
;MEEEFISSPEEVNRLLYERRERLKELACINATNEIIKQHKPVPETLQQICYILPAAWQFPEFAVARIQYDGNSYETGDFRETEWKQSQTFETIQGKKGEIAVYYTRKLRDYDEGPFLREERQLIDNLATIIVNWLNTTEAKVVLQQAREAGKVPPEVIAFQEPATTSRQLLQKFLDKQNTNRDILFDLMPFKVKEILLVATLYDAFSIEKEGRFSEHILGEYHQLNLTSMPRVTGVSSYEDASRVLREKHFDLVIIMVGNDKKTPVEISRKVKREFPFIPVFVLLNNDREVSVFKNMHRDLSSIDRIFVWNGDSKVFFAMVKLLEDRVNVENDTQVGMVKVILLVEDSEIYYSRYLPLLYQSVLEQTRRIIDDVSTDEMFKVLRLRARPKILLASTYEEAISIITKYKENLLCLITDVIFERNGKADSRAGFMLASYVREYLGDLPVVIQSADTQNIHQAHALKVHFINKNSESLLQDIRNFISHYLGFGNFIYRDSTGKKIAEAASLQEFEKLIDTIPAESLVYHGKRNHFSLWLMARGEIKIAKMIHPVKVTDFGSSNEFRNYLKYVIKKYRNESQTGKVIPFEKDIIIDESNIISLGTGALGGKGRGLAFINTIIYNLNFNEILPGMNISTPRTFIIGTDEFDLFLEKNNLHQIIYSDIPYRQLQEIFLKSDLSYELEKKLKALLRIIQNPIAVRSSSLFEDATSQPFSGIFATYLLPDNYPDFDVRFHQLEQAIKLVYASVYSDHARAYFKAVDYKIEEEKMAVVIQEVVGNRYGQYFYPHISGTAQSHNYYPVASMEAEDGFAVTALGLGHYVVGGEVAYRFVPRYPDVEIMPVKDLVQHSQREFIALDLSRMEFNLIEEGEQACLARLPISEAEKHGTLLHLASVYDPVNDRIDPGLTSAGPRIINFADILKYNYIPLARAIDLMLDIMREAVGGPVEIEFAVDASSKNGKRPVFYLLQLKPMYGSGEDFSFNPDDFPENAVLLRSGKSMGNGKIDDLTEIVYVDPDAFDKTRTPEIAKEIELINARLIAERRKYILIGPGRWGSRDRFVGIPVVWPQISNARVIVETSLEDFPLDASLGSHFFHNITSMNIGYLSVQHASGFDIIQWEALKKLPETYRGHFVRHVSLPSPVTVLMDGKKRISVIVLNGLNHL
;
A
#
# COMPACT_ATOMS: atom_id res chain seq x y z
N MET A 1 -3.92 36.25 46.33
CA MET A 1 -2.80 36.42 45.39
C MET A 1 -2.76 35.16 44.56
N GLU A 2 -3.00 35.12 43.27
CA GLU A 2 -3.54 36.04 42.28
C GLU A 2 -3.90 35.11 41.11
N GLU A 3 -5.03 35.35 40.46
CA GLU A 3 -5.35 34.75 39.17
C GLU A 3 -4.39 35.33 38.13
N GLU A 4 -3.77 34.51 37.28
CA GLU A 4 -3.31 34.95 35.96
C GLU A 4 -3.42 33.80 34.94
N PHE A 5 -4.67 33.50 34.55
CA PHE A 5 -4.96 33.04 33.20
C PHE A 5 -5.18 34.29 32.35
N ILE A 6 -4.12 34.78 31.71
CA ILE A 6 -4.22 35.76 30.63
C ILE A 6 -3.53 35.15 29.41
N SER A 7 -4.29 34.42 28.58
CA SER A 7 -3.94 34.31 27.17
C SER A 7 -4.14 35.69 26.58
N SER A 8 -3.08 36.49 26.48
CA SER A 8 -3.22 37.87 26.04
C SER A 8 -3.85 37.89 24.64
N PRO A 9 -4.72 38.86 24.31
CA PRO A 9 -5.21 39.07 22.95
C PRO A 9 -4.05 39.19 21.93
N GLU A 10 -2.86 39.59 22.39
CA GLU A 10 -1.63 39.66 21.60
C GLU A 10 -1.06 38.28 21.27
N GLU A 11 -1.06 37.31 22.20
CA GLU A 11 -0.63 35.92 21.93
C GLU A 11 -1.58 35.18 20.99
N VAL A 12 -2.89 35.38 21.15
CA VAL A 12 -3.89 34.80 20.24
C VAL A 12 -3.76 35.39 18.85
N ASN A 13 -3.58 36.71 18.73
CA ASN A 13 -3.35 37.38 17.45
C ASN A 13 -2.01 36.96 16.82
N ARG A 14 -0.96 36.74 17.62
CA ARG A 14 0.33 36.23 17.16
C ARG A 14 0.20 34.81 16.58
N LEU A 15 -0.46 33.90 17.28
CA LEU A 15 -0.70 32.52 16.79
C LEU A 15 -1.59 32.48 15.54
N LEU A 16 -2.61 33.34 15.47
CA LEU A 16 -3.47 33.47 14.28
C LEU A 16 -2.70 34.05 13.08
N TYR A 17 -1.75 34.96 13.34
CA TYR A 17 -0.88 35.53 12.33
C TYR A 17 0.14 34.50 11.81
N GLU A 18 0.85 33.80 12.68
CA GLU A 18 1.79 32.72 12.33
C GLU A 18 1.07 31.59 11.56
N ARG A 19 -0.15 31.23 11.96
CA ARG A 19 -0.97 30.25 11.24
C ARG A 19 -1.38 30.73 9.84
N ARG A 20 -1.68 32.02 9.66
CA ARG A 20 -2.08 32.59 8.36
C ARG A 20 -0.90 32.61 7.39
N GLU A 21 0.28 33.01 7.83
CA GLU A 21 1.48 33.02 6.99
C GLU A 21 1.89 31.59 6.59
N ARG A 22 1.82 30.64 7.52
CA ARG A 22 2.08 29.22 7.22
C ARG A 22 1.11 28.63 6.18
N LEU A 23 -0.15 29.07 6.16
CA LEU A 23 -1.12 28.64 5.16
C LEU A 23 -0.81 29.22 3.77
N LYS A 24 -0.29 30.45 3.68
CA LYS A 24 0.14 31.07 2.41
C LYS A 24 1.36 30.33 1.82
N GLU A 25 2.33 29.99 2.65
CA GLU A 25 3.50 29.20 2.22
C GLU A 25 3.08 27.86 1.62
N LEU A 26 2.25 27.11 2.34
CA LEU A 26 1.76 25.80 1.91
C LEU A 26 0.92 25.92 0.64
N ALA A 27 0.09 26.95 0.51
CA ALA A 27 -0.69 27.21 -0.69
C ALA A 27 0.20 27.48 -1.91
N CYS A 28 1.29 28.25 -1.74
CA CYS A 28 2.24 28.55 -2.82
C CYS A 28 3.04 27.31 -3.25
N ILE A 29 3.52 26.51 -2.31
CA ILE A 29 4.22 25.25 -2.60
C ILE A 29 3.29 24.27 -3.33
N ASN A 30 2.06 24.12 -2.86
CA ASN A 30 1.06 23.26 -3.49
C ASN A 30 0.72 23.75 -4.90
N ALA A 31 0.49 25.05 -5.09
CA ALA A 31 0.21 25.63 -6.40
C ALA A 31 1.40 25.46 -7.37
N THR A 32 2.64 25.62 -6.88
CA THR A 32 3.86 25.37 -7.66
C THR A 32 3.95 23.92 -8.13
N ASN A 33 3.69 22.97 -7.22
CA ASN A 33 3.65 21.55 -7.55
C ASN A 33 2.54 21.21 -8.56
N GLU A 34 1.35 21.81 -8.43
CA GLU A 34 0.25 21.63 -9.39
C GLU A 34 0.57 22.23 -10.77
N ILE A 35 1.26 23.37 -10.83
CA ILE A 35 1.73 23.96 -12.09
C ILE A 35 2.76 23.05 -12.75
N ILE A 36 3.71 22.49 -11.98
CA ILE A 36 4.72 21.55 -12.48
C ILE A 36 4.07 20.27 -13.02
N LYS A 37 3.06 19.73 -12.33
CA LYS A 37 2.31 18.53 -12.74
C LYS A 37 1.50 18.70 -14.02
N GLN A 38 1.27 19.93 -14.49
CA GLN A 38 0.57 20.18 -15.76
C GLN A 38 1.42 19.83 -16.99
N HIS A 39 2.70 19.48 -16.84
CA HIS A 39 3.60 19.05 -17.92
C HIS A 39 3.68 20.04 -19.11
N LYS A 40 3.51 21.34 -18.84
CA LYS A 40 3.66 22.40 -19.84
C LYS A 40 5.13 22.61 -20.23
N PRO A 41 5.41 23.25 -21.38
CA PRO A 41 6.77 23.65 -21.74
C PRO A 41 7.42 24.49 -20.65
N VAL A 42 8.75 24.35 -20.49
CA VAL A 42 9.51 25.03 -19.43
C VAL A 42 9.22 26.53 -19.33
N PRO A 43 9.16 27.29 -20.44
CA PRO A 43 8.83 28.71 -20.38
C PRO A 43 7.44 29.02 -19.80
N GLU A 44 6.44 28.23 -20.16
CA GLU A 44 5.07 28.42 -19.66
C GLU A 44 4.96 28.08 -18.18
N THR A 45 5.61 26.99 -17.76
CA THR A 45 5.63 26.56 -16.36
C THR A 45 6.32 27.60 -15.47
N LEU A 46 7.49 28.09 -15.87
CA LEU A 46 8.21 29.12 -15.09
C LEU A 46 7.44 30.44 -15.04
N GLN A 47 6.78 30.84 -16.12
CA GLN A 47 5.92 32.02 -16.13
C GLN A 47 4.71 31.88 -15.20
N GLN A 48 4.08 30.71 -15.16
CA GLN A 48 2.97 30.45 -14.24
C GLN A 48 3.40 30.42 -12.77
N ILE A 49 4.56 29.82 -12.48
CA ILE A 49 5.12 29.86 -11.12
C ILE A 49 5.42 31.30 -10.73
N CYS A 50 6.00 32.11 -11.64
CA CYS A 50 6.28 33.51 -11.37
C CYS A 50 5.02 34.31 -10.97
N TYR A 51 3.86 34.04 -11.59
CA TYR A 51 2.61 34.75 -11.28
C TYR A 51 2.04 34.46 -9.89
N ILE A 52 2.34 33.31 -9.30
CA ILE A 52 1.80 32.94 -7.99
C ILE A 52 2.70 33.37 -6.82
N LEU A 53 3.97 33.70 -7.07
CA LEU A 53 4.93 34.08 -6.03
C LEU A 53 4.46 35.26 -5.19
N PRO A 54 4.01 36.41 -5.76
CA PRO A 54 3.63 37.58 -4.95
C PRO A 54 2.56 37.29 -3.89
N ALA A 55 1.62 36.39 -4.17
CA ALA A 55 0.52 36.04 -3.26
C ALA A 55 0.99 35.36 -1.96
N ALA A 56 2.20 34.83 -1.95
CA ALA A 56 2.76 34.10 -0.81
C ALA A 56 3.56 34.97 0.16
N TRP A 57 3.86 36.21 -0.22
CA TRP A 57 4.59 37.17 0.61
C TRP A 57 3.63 37.94 1.53
N GLN A 58 4.16 38.55 2.59
CA GLN A 58 3.42 39.23 3.65
C GLN A 58 2.59 40.40 3.10
N PHE A 59 3.12 41.10 2.09
CA PHE A 59 2.46 42.22 1.41
C PHE A 59 2.28 41.97 -0.10
N PRO A 60 1.35 41.09 -0.52
CA PRO A 60 1.18 40.70 -1.92
C PRO A 60 0.91 41.87 -2.87
N GLU A 61 0.18 42.88 -2.40
CA GLU A 61 -0.20 44.05 -3.20
C GLU A 61 0.98 44.95 -3.59
N PHE A 62 2.14 44.78 -2.93
CA PHE A 62 3.37 45.50 -3.26
C PHE A 62 4.47 44.58 -3.79
N ALA A 63 4.24 43.27 -3.84
CA ALA A 63 5.22 42.28 -4.27
C ALA A 63 5.18 42.08 -5.80
N VAL A 64 6.35 42.07 -6.42
CA VAL A 64 6.56 41.66 -7.82
C VAL A 64 7.67 40.62 -7.87
N ALA A 65 7.59 39.67 -8.80
CA ALA A 65 8.53 38.56 -8.87
C ALA A 65 9.14 38.41 -10.26
N ARG A 66 10.34 37.83 -10.27
CA ARG A 66 11.07 37.43 -11.47
C ARG A 66 11.70 36.07 -11.27
N ILE A 67 11.62 35.22 -12.29
CA ILE A 67 12.41 34.00 -12.41
C ILE A 67 13.32 34.13 -13.64
N GLN A 68 14.62 33.89 -13.48
CA GLN A 68 15.58 33.80 -14.58
C GLN A 68 16.06 32.37 -14.72
N TYR A 69 16.11 31.87 -15.95
CA TYR A 69 16.66 30.55 -16.25
C TYR A 69 17.11 30.46 -17.71
N ASP A 70 18.36 29.99 -17.92
CA ASP A 70 18.94 29.72 -19.24
C ASP A 70 18.84 30.93 -20.22
N GLY A 71 19.10 32.13 -19.71
CA GLY A 71 19.05 33.38 -20.49
C GLY A 71 17.64 33.97 -20.71
N ASN A 72 16.58 33.33 -20.22
CA ASN A 72 15.20 33.83 -20.30
C ASN A 72 14.73 34.42 -18.97
N SER A 73 13.91 35.48 -19.02
CA SER A 73 13.29 36.14 -17.87
C SER A 73 11.78 35.96 -17.89
N TYR A 74 11.21 35.61 -16.74
CA TYR A 74 9.77 35.44 -16.52
C TYR A 74 9.36 36.38 -15.39
N GLU A 75 8.40 37.27 -15.64
CA GLU A 75 8.11 38.41 -14.76
C GLU A 75 6.60 38.56 -14.49
N THR A 76 6.24 39.08 -13.31
CA THR A 76 4.86 39.47 -12.99
C THR A 76 4.47 40.80 -13.65
N GLY A 77 3.17 41.09 -13.75
CA GLY A 77 2.69 42.39 -14.23
C GLY A 77 3.23 43.56 -13.39
N ASP A 78 3.54 44.69 -14.02
CA ASP A 78 4.11 45.91 -13.40
C ASP A 78 5.47 45.71 -12.69
N PHE A 79 6.28 44.72 -13.10
CA PHE A 79 7.61 44.43 -12.55
C PHE A 79 8.55 45.65 -12.58
N ARG A 80 9.19 45.94 -11.44
CA ARG A 80 10.24 46.96 -11.27
C ARG A 80 11.26 46.48 -10.26
N GLU A 81 12.53 46.59 -10.59
CA GLU A 81 13.60 46.35 -9.64
C GLU A 81 13.66 47.48 -8.62
N THR A 82 13.72 47.11 -7.34
CA THR A 82 13.91 48.02 -6.22
C THR A 82 15.06 47.51 -5.34
N GLU A 83 15.50 48.34 -4.40
CA GLU A 83 16.50 47.93 -3.39
C GLU A 83 15.95 46.88 -2.39
N TRP A 84 14.62 46.72 -2.31
CA TRP A 84 13.95 45.76 -1.44
C TRP A 84 13.76 44.43 -2.16
N LYS A 85 14.83 43.64 -2.22
CA LYS A 85 14.91 42.37 -2.96
C LYS A 85 15.23 41.20 -2.03
N GLN A 86 14.51 40.09 -2.22
CA GLN A 86 14.85 38.77 -1.68
C GLN A 86 14.97 37.79 -2.85
N SER A 87 16.12 37.12 -2.98
CA SER A 87 16.38 36.20 -4.08
C SER A 87 17.11 34.94 -3.66
N GLN A 88 16.93 33.88 -4.45
CA GLN A 88 17.64 32.62 -4.34
C GLN A 88 18.13 32.15 -5.71
N THR A 89 19.43 31.84 -5.79
CA THR A 89 20.06 31.31 -7.01
C THR A 89 20.06 29.79 -7.02
N PHE A 90 20.08 29.21 -8.21
CA PHE A 90 20.14 27.77 -8.39
C PHE A 90 20.88 27.35 -9.65
N GLU A 91 21.36 26.10 -9.69
CA GLU A 91 22.10 25.53 -10.82
C GLU A 91 21.59 24.11 -11.12
N THR A 92 21.35 23.79 -12.39
CA THR A 92 20.93 22.44 -12.83
C THR A 92 22.12 21.50 -12.99
N ILE A 93 21.85 20.19 -13.10
CA ILE A 93 22.88 19.15 -13.32
C ILE A 93 23.71 19.37 -14.60
N GLN A 94 23.21 20.14 -15.57
CA GLN A 94 23.94 20.52 -16.79
C GLN A 94 24.69 21.85 -16.67
N GLY A 95 24.75 22.45 -15.47
CA GLY A 95 25.45 23.71 -15.21
C GLY A 95 24.67 24.95 -15.68
N LYS A 96 23.36 24.84 -15.96
CA LYS A 96 22.51 25.99 -16.29
C LYS A 96 22.12 26.73 -15.03
N LYS A 97 22.34 28.04 -15.00
CA LYS A 97 22.06 28.89 -13.84
C LYS A 97 20.67 29.53 -13.92
N GLY A 98 20.05 29.70 -12.76
CA GLY A 98 18.81 30.42 -12.59
C GLY A 98 18.72 31.18 -11.27
N GLU A 99 17.74 32.07 -11.18
CA GLU A 99 17.47 32.90 -10.01
C GLU A 99 15.95 33.08 -9.85
N ILE A 100 15.44 32.91 -8.62
CA ILE A 100 14.11 33.37 -8.21
C ILE A 100 14.31 34.64 -7.40
N ALA A 101 13.60 35.71 -7.73
CA ALA A 101 13.67 36.97 -7.02
C ALA A 101 12.26 37.56 -6.78
N VAL A 102 12.03 38.06 -5.58
CA VAL A 102 10.83 38.82 -5.18
C VAL A 102 11.27 40.20 -4.71
N TYR A 103 10.54 41.23 -5.15
CA TYR A 103 10.80 42.63 -4.86
C TYR A 103 9.56 43.28 -4.27
N TYR A 104 9.74 44.21 -3.34
CA TYR A 104 8.67 45.14 -2.97
C TYR A 104 8.78 46.45 -3.74
N THR A 105 7.67 46.97 -4.23
CA THR A 105 7.61 48.18 -5.08
C THR A 105 7.73 49.50 -4.30
N ARG A 106 7.76 49.45 -2.97
CA ARG A 106 7.88 50.60 -2.07
C ARG A 106 8.57 50.23 -0.77
N LYS A 107 9.06 51.25 -0.02
CA LYS A 107 9.65 51.05 1.30
C LYS A 107 8.61 50.53 2.28
N LEU A 108 8.90 49.38 2.88
CA LEU A 108 8.11 48.76 3.93
C LEU A 108 8.93 48.69 5.23
N ARG A 109 8.29 48.26 6.33
CA ARG A 109 8.97 48.09 7.62
C ARG A 109 9.95 46.91 7.53
N ASP A 110 11.14 47.08 8.10
CA ASP A 110 12.13 45.99 8.17
C ASP A 110 11.73 44.95 9.25
N TYR A 111 11.96 43.69 8.91
CA TYR A 111 11.77 42.47 9.69
C TYR A 111 13.11 41.70 9.75
N ASP A 112 13.20 40.48 9.22
CA ASP A 112 14.37 39.60 9.34
C ASP A 112 15.41 39.84 8.24
N GLU A 113 14.96 40.02 7.00
CA GLU A 113 15.83 40.27 5.84
C GLU A 113 15.38 41.51 5.09
N GLY A 114 15.66 42.69 5.64
CA GLY A 114 15.00 43.91 5.17
C GLY A 114 13.49 43.79 5.40
N PRO A 115 12.61 44.11 4.45
CA PRO A 115 11.16 44.00 4.65
C PRO A 115 10.58 42.57 4.63
N PHE A 116 11.43 41.54 4.53
CA PHE A 116 11.02 40.14 4.40
C PHE A 116 11.12 39.37 5.73
N LEU A 117 10.23 38.39 5.92
CA LEU A 117 10.19 37.46 7.05
C LEU A 117 11.17 36.29 6.87
N ARG A 118 11.59 35.67 7.98
CA ARG A 118 12.38 34.43 7.99
C ARG A 118 11.66 33.27 7.29
N GLU A 119 10.34 33.22 7.41
CA GLU A 119 9.45 32.26 6.74
C GLU A 119 9.52 32.40 5.21
N GLU A 120 9.47 33.62 4.68
CA GLU A 120 9.56 33.89 3.24
C GLU A 120 10.93 33.49 2.67
N ARG A 121 11.99 33.63 3.46
CA ARG A 121 13.32 33.12 3.12
C ARG A 121 13.32 31.58 2.98
N GLN A 122 12.71 30.87 3.92
CA GLN A 122 12.57 29.41 3.80
C GLN A 122 11.70 29.02 2.60
N LEU A 123 10.65 29.81 2.31
CA LEU A 123 9.79 29.57 1.16
C LEU A 123 10.54 29.71 -0.17
N ILE A 124 11.32 30.78 -0.38
CA ILE A 124 12.06 30.97 -1.64
C ILE A 124 13.15 29.90 -1.83
N ASP A 125 13.77 29.42 -0.74
CA ASP A 125 14.73 28.31 -0.76
C ASP A 125 14.06 26.98 -1.16
N ASN A 126 12.88 26.71 -0.60
CA ASN A 126 12.08 25.52 -0.94
C ASN A 126 11.62 25.56 -2.40
N LEU A 127 11.15 26.71 -2.87
CA LEU A 127 10.71 26.88 -4.26
C LEU A 127 11.86 26.73 -5.25
N ALA A 128 13.05 27.26 -4.94
CA ALA A 128 14.24 27.04 -5.75
C ALA A 128 14.59 25.55 -5.85
N THR A 129 14.52 24.81 -4.73
CA THR A 129 14.76 23.36 -4.71
C THR A 129 13.75 22.59 -5.55
N ILE A 130 12.46 22.94 -5.47
CA ILE A 130 11.38 22.32 -6.25
C ILE A 130 11.60 22.55 -7.75
N ILE A 131 11.89 23.80 -8.15
CA ILE A 131 12.12 24.16 -9.55
C ILE A 131 13.36 23.44 -10.11
N VAL A 132 14.47 23.39 -9.36
CA VAL A 132 15.68 22.67 -9.75
C VAL A 132 15.42 21.19 -9.98
N ASN A 133 14.74 20.53 -9.05
CA ASN A 133 14.46 19.10 -9.15
C ASN A 133 13.59 18.78 -10.38
N TRP A 134 12.61 19.64 -10.66
CA TRP A 134 11.78 19.51 -11.86
C TRP A 134 12.55 19.78 -13.16
N LEU A 135 13.40 20.81 -13.20
CA LEU A 135 14.26 21.10 -14.35
C LEU A 135 15.23 19.94 -14.61
N ASN A 136 15.90 19.42 -13.58
CA ASN A 136 16.78 18.25 -13.68
C ASN A 136 16.05 17.00 -14.19
N THR A 137 14.82 16.77 -13.73
CA THR A 137 13.98 15.64 -14.20
C THR A 137 13.61 15.81 -15.67
N THR A 138 13.32 17.03 -16.10
CA THR A 138 12.98 17.35 -17.49
C THR A 138 14.19 17.20 -18.41
N GLU A 139 15.36 17.68 -17.98
CA GLU A 139 16.64 17.52 -18.68
C GLU A 139 17.06 16.04 -18.76
N ALA A 140 16.94 15.27 -17.68
CA ALA A 140 17.29 13.85 -17.64
C ALA A 140 16.44 13.02 -18.61
N LYS A 141 15.14 13.33 -18.77
CA LYS A 141 14.27 12.68 -19.76
C LYS A 141 14.74 12.92 -21.19
N VAL A 142 15.17 14.15 -21.51
CA VAL A 142 15.70 14.50 -22.85
C VAL A 142 17.02 13.79 -23.11
N VAL A 143 17.92 13.72 -22.14
CA VAL A 143 19.22 13.02 -22.25
C VAL A 143 19.04 11.50 -22.38
N LEU A 144 18.16 10.90 -21.58
CA LEU A 144 17.85 9.46 -21.66
C LEU A 144 17.19 9.09 -22.98
N GLN A 145 16.35 9.97 -23.54
CA GLN A 145 15.73 9.76 -24.84
C GLN A 145 16.74 9.88 -25.98
N GLN A 146 17.62 10.89 -25.95
CA GLN A 146 18.70 11.04 -26.93
C GLN A 146 19.74 9.91 -26.85
N ALA A 147 20.07 9.43 -25.65
CA ALA A 147 20.98 8.29 -25.46
C ALA A 147 20.36 6.94 -25.90
N ARG A 148 19.04 6.76 -25.72
CA ARG A 148 18.28 5.61 -26.24
C ARG A 148 18.19 5.62 -27.76
N GLU A 149 17.90 6.76 -28.36
CA GLU A 149 17.78 6.92 -29.81
C GLU A 149 19.14 6.81 -30.52
N ALA A 150 20.24 7.15 -29.85
CA ALA A 150 21.59 7.05 -30.38
C ALA A 150 22.28 5.68 -30.21
N GLY A 151 21.68 4.73 -29.47
CA GLY A 151 22.21 3.37 -29.30
C GLY A 151 23.59 3.28 -28.62
N LYS A 152 24.00 4.28 -27.83
CA LYS A 152 25.37 4.43 -27.30
C LYS A 152 25.61 3.88 -25.89
N VAL A 153 24.66 3.20 -25.27
CA VAL A 153 24.83 2.64 -23.91
C VAL A 153 24.68 1.12 -23.93
N PRO A 154 25.76 0.36 -23.67
CA PRO A 154 25.68 -1.09 -23.48
C PRO A 154 24.80 -1.43 -22.27
N PRO A 155 23.90 -2.44 -22.36
CA PRO A 155 22.98 -2.80 -21.28
C PRO A 155 23.69 -3.13 -19.95
N GLU A 156 24.92 -3.60 -20.04
CA GLU A 156 25.74 -4.09 -18.93
C GLU A 156 26.31 -2.96 -18.04
N VAL A 157 26.41 -1.73 -18.56
CA VAL A 157 26.97 -0.57 -17.82
C VAL A 157 25.90 0.15 -16.99
N ILE A 158 24.62 -0.03 -17.31
CA ILE A 158 23.48 0.54 -16.57
C ILE A 158 23.29 -0.17 -15.21
N ALA A 159 23.74 -1.42 -15.09
CA ALA A 159 23.50 -2.24 -13.90
C ALA A 159 24.44 -1.97 -12.71
N PHE A 160 25.48 -1.13 -12.85
CA PHE A 160 26.59 -1.09 -11.89
C PHE A 160 26.89 0.26 -11.25
N GLN A 161 26.12 1.33 -11.50
CA GLN A 161 26.47 2.68 -11.00
C GLN A 161 25.33 3.55 -10.44
N GLU A 162 24.23 2.99 -9.93
CA GLU A 162 23.35 3.76 -9.03
C GLU A 162 23.21 3.06 -7.68
N PRO A 163 23.20 3.82 -6.56
CA PRO A 163 22.98 3.26 -5.24
C PRO A 163 21.61 2.57 -5.23
N ALA A 164 21.55 1.47 -4.48
CA ALA A 164 20.38 0.65 -4.27
C ALA A 164 19.09 1.50 -4.23
N THR A 165 18.10 1.10 -5.03
CA THR A 165 16.74 1.65 -4.97
C THR A 165 16.36 1.75 -3.50
N THR A 166 16.17 2.97 -2.98
CA THR A 166 15.91 3.12 -1.54
C THR A 166 14.60 2.41 -1.20
N SER A 167 14.45 1.92 0.03
CA SER A 167 13.21 1.27 0.50
C SER A 167 11.96 2.12 0.19
N ARG A 168 12.09 3.46 0.31
CA ARG A 168 11.06 4.43 -0.10
C ARG A 168 10.71 4.40 -1.58
N GLN A 169 11.70 4.31 -2.47
CA GLN A 169 11.46 4.20 -3.92
C GLN A 169 10.81 2.86 -4.29
N LEU A 170 11.12 1.77 -3.58
CA LEU A 170 10.47 0.47 -3.75
C LEU A 170 8.99 0.52 -3.34
N LEU A 171 8.69 1.16 -2.21
CA LEU A 171 7.31 1.43 -1.76
C LEU A 171 6.54 2.31 -2.75
N GLN A 172 7.15 3.36 -3.27
CA GLN A 172 6.51 4.21 -4.29
C GLN A 172 6.19 3.42 -5.57
N LYS A 173 7.14 2.62 -6.08
CA LYS A 173 6.92 1.74 -7.24
C LYS A 173 5.79 0.74 -6.99
N PHE A 174 5.65 0.22 -5.77
CA PHE A 174 4.54 -0.65 -5.38
C PHE A 174 3.19 0.07 -5.48
N LEU A 175 3.09 1.29 -4.92
CA LEU A 175 1.88 2.12 -4.98
C LEU A 175 1.50 2.47 -6.43
N ASP A 176 2.49 2.85 -7.24
CA ASP A 176 2.29 3.21 -8.65
C ASP A 176 1.78 2.01 -9.48
N LYS A 177 2.27 0.79 -9.19
CA LYS A 177 1.86 -0.43 -9.91
C LYS A 177 0.42 -0.83 -9.58
N GLN A 178 0.00 -0.72 -8.32
CA GLN A 178 -1.38 -1.02 -7.92
C GLN A 178 -2.37 0.03 -8.41
N ASN A 179 -1.97 1.29 -8.44
CA ASN A 179 -2.87 2.39 -8.82
C ASN A 179 -2.90 2.65 -10.33
N THR A 180 -1.98 2.14 -11.15
CA THR A 180 -1.86 2.58 -12.56
C THR A 180 -3.17 2.55 -13.38
N ASN A 181 -4.00 1.49 -13.28
CA ASN A 181 -5.27 1.46 -14.03
C ASN A 181 -6.25 2.51 -13.49
N ARG A 182 -6.23 2.71 -12.17
CA ARG A 182 -7.05 3.69 -11.48
C ARG A 182 -6.58 5.10 -11.82
N ASP A 183 -5.27 5.33 -11.87
CA ASP A 183 -4.63 6.60 -12.26
C ASP A 183 -4.97 6.94 -13.72
N ILE A 184 -4.81 5.99 -14.65
CA ILE A 184 -5.23 6.16 -16.04
C ILE A 184 -6.71 6.58 -16.11
N LEU A 185 -7.60 5.95 -15.34
CA LEU A 185 -9.02 6.32 -15.32
C LEU A 185 -9.29 7.68 -14.66
N PHE A 186 -8.49 8.07 -13.66
CA PHE A 186 -8.56 9.40 -13.05
C PHE A 186 -8.16 10.49 -14.04
N ASP A 187 -7.16 10.22 -14.88
CA ASP A 187 -6.64 11.12 -15.89
C ASP A 187 -7.59 11.26 -17.10
N LEU A 188 -8.66 10.47 -17.19
CA LEU A 188 -9.70 10.62 -18.22
C LEU A 188 -10.72 11.70 -17.85
N MET A 189 -11.21 12.41 -18.88
CA MET A 189 -12.15 13.53 -18.76
C MET A 189 -11.72 14.61 -17.74
N PRO A 190 -10.51 15.18 -17.86
CA PRO A 190 -10.04 16.23 -16.96
C PRO A 190 -10.91 17.50 -17.03
N PHE A 191 -11.39 17.85 -18.23
CA PHE A 191 -12.32 18.95 -18.40
C PHE A 191 -13.76 18.47 -18.19
N LYS A 192 -14.50 19.19 -17.33
CA LYS A 192 -15.93 19.00 -17.14
C LYS A 192 -16.61 20.36 -17.08
N VAL A 193 -17.80 20.45 -17.67
CA VAL A 193 -18.60 21.67 -17.60
C VAL A 193 -19.18 21.78 -16.18
N LYS A 194 -18.83 22.83 -15.45
CA LYS A 194 -19.28 23.10 -14.09
C LYS A 194 -20.22 24.29 -14.03
N GLU A 195 -20.04 25.28 -14.89
CA GLU A 195 -20.79 26.54 -14.85
C GLU A 195 -21.35 26.88 -16.24
N ILE A 196 -22.68 26.95 -16.33
CA ILE A 196 -23.41 27.28 -17.55
C ILE A 196 -24.14 28.60 -17.36
N LEU A 197 -23.92 29.55 -18.26
CA LEU A 197 -24.70 30.79 -18.33
C LEU A 197 -25.83 30.62 -19.34
N LEU A 198 -27.08 30.67 -18.86
CA LEU A 198 -28.26 30.66 -19.71
C LEU A 198 -28.76 32.09 -19.89
N VAL A 199 -28.73 32.59 -21.13
CA VAL A 199 -29.29 33.88 -21.50
C VAL A 199 -30.65 33.65 -22.15
N ALA A 200 -31.72 33.99 -21.45
CA ALA A 200 -33.08 33.75 -21.92
C ALA A 200 -34.02 34.87 -21.42
N THR A 201 -35.03 35.23 -22.22
CA THR A 201 -36.07 36.13 -21.73
C THR A 201 -36.87 35.44 -20.62
N LEU A 202 -37.56 36.21 -19.76
CA LEU A 202 -38.42 35.64 -18.72
C LEU A 202 -39.48 34.68 -19.29
N TYR A 203 -39.98 34.96 -20.49
CA TYR A 203 -40.97 34.10 -21.16
C TYR A 203 -40.36 32.78 -21.65
N ASP A 204 -39.16 32.84 -22.24
CA ASP A 204 -38.45 31.63 -22.70
C ASP A 204 -38.03 30.76 -21.51
N ALA A 205 -37.49 31.37 -20.46
CA ALA A 205 -37.15 30.68 -19.22
C ALA A 205 -38.38 30.02 -18.56
N PHE A 206 -39.51 30.73 -18.52
CA PHE A 206 -40.78 30.20 -18.00
C PHE A 206 -41.34 29.06 -18.85
N SER A 207 -41.19 29.12 -20.17
CA SER A 207 -41.69 28.09 -21.08
C SER A 207 -40.98 26.75 -20.85
N ILE A 208 -39.70 26.78 -20.51
CA ILE A 208 -38.94 25.60 -20.09
C ILE A 208 -39.39 25.12 -18.69
N GLU A 209 -39.63 26.03 -17.72
CA GLU A 209 -40.01 25.64 -16.35
C GLU A 209 -41.42 25.03 -16.24
N LYS A 210 -42.34 25.37 -17.15
CA LYS A 210 -43.74 24.88 -17.10
C LYS A 210 -43.89 23.38 -17.43
N GLU A 211 -42.90 22.79 -18.09
CA GLU A 211 -42.84 21.34 -18.42
C GLU A 211 -42.02 20.53 -17.40
N GLY A 212 -41.67 21.15 -16.26
CA GLY A 212 -40.88 20.61 -15.15
C GLY A 212 -39.71 21.55 -14.82
N ARG A 213 -39.18 21.54 -13.59
CA ARG A 213 -38.10 22.46 -13.23
C ARG A 213 -36.92 22.21 -14.17
N PHE A 214 -36.49 23.23 -14.92
CA PHE A 214 -35.39 23.13 -15.88
C PHE A 214 -34.12 22.51 -15.28
N SER A 215 -33.82 22.90 -14.04
CA SER A 215 -32.79 22.28 -13.22
C SER A 215 -33.06 20.80 -13.00
N GLU A 216 -34.26 20.38 -12.58
CA GLU A 216 -34.60 18.95 -12.36
C GLU A 216 -34.47 18.10 -13.63
N HIS A 217 -34.69 18.64 -14.81
CA HIS A 217 -34.53 17.90 -16.07
C HIS A 217 -33.06 17.69 -16.46
N ILE A 218 -32.22 18.72 -16.33
CA ILE A 218 -30.76 18.56 -16.47
C ILE A 218 -30.24 17.65 -15.35
N LEU A 219 -30.70 17.83 -14.10
CA LEU A 219 -30.27 17.07 -12.93
C LEU A 219 -30.73 15.61 -12.97
N GLY A 220 -31.92 15.33 -13.53
CA GLY A 220 -32.54 14.01 -13.57
C GLY A 220 -31.74 13.00 -14.39
N GLU A 221 -31.21 13.41 -15.54
CA GLU A 221 -30.33 12.57 -16.37
C GLU A 221 -29.00 12.30 -15.65
N TYR A 222 -28.42 13.28 -14.95
CA TYR A 222 -27.20 13.08 -14.17
C TYR A 222 -27.43 12.15 -12.96
N HIS A 223 -28.60 12.23 -12.31
CA HIS A 223 -29.00 11.33 -11.23
C HIS A 223 -29.27 9.90 -11.71
N GLN A 224 -30.02 9.72 -12.81
CA GLN A 224 -30.27 8.39 -13.39
C GLN A 224 -28.95 7.68 -13.77
N LEU A 225 -27.94 8.46 -14.14
CA LEU A 225 -26.65 7.99 -14.64
C LEU A 225 -25.52 8.03 -13.59
N ASN A 226 -25.81 8.33 -12.31
CA ASN A 226 -24.86 8.38 -11.19
C ASN A 226 -23.57 9.20 -11.51
N LEU A 227 -23.71 10.32 -12.21
CA LEU A 227 -22.57 11.17 -12.58
C LEU A 227 -22.16 12.10 -11.43
N THR A 228 -20.86 12.15 -11.10
CA THR A 228 -20.35 12.84 -9.91
C THR A 228 -20.22 14.36 -10.00
N SER A 229 -20.41 14.95 -11.16
CA SER A 229 -20.23 16.40 -11.38
C SER A 229 -21.42 16.96 -12.14
N MET A 230 -22.24 17.74 -11.45
CA MET A 230 -23.41 18.37 -12.01
C MET A 230 -23.10 19.84 -12.34
N PRO A 231 -23.39 20.31 -13.56
CA PRO A 231 -23.19 21.71 -13.90
C PRO A 231 -24.22 22.58 -13.17
N ARG A 232 -23.78 23.70 -12.63
CA ARG A 232 -24.64 24.76 -12.13
C ARG A 232 -25.07 25.64 -13.28
N VAL A 233 -26.36 25.93 -13.37
CA VAL A 233 -26.92 26.85 -14.37
C VAL A 233 -27.29 28.18 -13.73
N THR A 234 -26.87 29.28 -14.35
CA THR A 234 -27.19 30.64 -13.94
C THR A 234 -27.95 31.33 -15.06
N GLY A 235 -29.18 31.77 -14.78
CA GLY A 235 -30.05 32.44 -15.76
C GLY A 235 -29.91 33.96 -15.70
N VAL A 236 -29.85 34.61 -16.87
CA VAL A 236 -29.88 36.06 -17.03
C VAL A 236 -30.82 36.45 -18.18
N SER A 237 -31.41 37.64 -18.11
CA SER A 237 -32.42 38.10 -19.06
C SER A 237 -31.94 39.21 -20.02
N SER A 238 -30.76 39.79 -19.79
CA SER A 238 -30.19 40.89 -20.58
C SER A 238 -28.70 40.71 -20.85
N TYR A 239 -28.19 41.48 -21.82
CA TYR A 239 -26.74 41.55 -22.09
C TYR A 239 -25.97 42.14 -20.91
N GLU A 240 -26.48 43.23 -20.33
CA GLU A 240 -25.82 43.93 -19.24
C GLU A 240 -25.65 43.01 -18.02
N ASP A 241 -26.67 42.21 -17.72
CA ASP A 241 -26.60 41.18 -16.69
C ASP A 241 -25.63 40.06 -17.07
N ALA A 242 -25.66 39.58 -18.32
CA ALA A 242 -24.72 38.57 -18.81
C ALA A 242 -23.26 39.04 -18.69
N SER A 243 -22.95 40.27 -19.12
CA SER A 243 -21.60 40.85 -19.06
C SER A 243 -21.15 41.12 -17.62
N ARG A 244 -22.06 41.51 -16.72
CA ARG A 244 -21.75 41.63 -15.29
C ARG A 244 -21.34 40.28 -14.71
N VAL A 245 -22.18 39.26 -14.90
CA VAL A 245 -21.95 37.94 -14.30
C VAL A 245 -20.73 37.24 -14.92
N LEU A 246 -20.48 37.41 -16.22
CA LEU A 246 -19.26 36.91 -16.90
C LEU A 246 -17.98 37.58 -16.39
N ARG A 247 -18.04 38.82 -15.88
CA ARG A 247 -16.89 39.51 -15.27
C ARG A 247 -16.66 39.12 -13.82
N GLU A 248 -17.72 38.75 -13.11
CA GLU A 248 -17.66 38.34 -11.70
C GLU A 248 -17.23 36.87 -11.53
N LYS A 249 -17.56 36.00 -12.49
CA LYS A 249 -17.34 34.57 -12.40
C LYS A 249 -17.04 33.93 -13.76
N HIS A 250 -16.22 32.88 -13.74
CA HIS A 250 -15.95 32.04 -14.90
C HIS A 250 -17.15 31.16 -15.28
N PHE A 251 -17.37 31.00 -16.58
CA PHE A 251 -18.35 30.08 -17.18
C PHE A 251 -17.68 29.22 -18.24
N ASP A 252 -18.04 27.94 -18.26
CA ASP A 252 -17.52 26.96 -19.20
C ASP A 252 -18.31 26.95 -20.52
N LEU A 253 -19.58 27.35 -20.49
CA LEU A 253 -20.50 27.36 -21.62
C LEU A 253 -21.55 28.46 -21.48
N VAL A 254 -21.83 29.18 -22.57
CA VAL A 254 -22.95 30.12 -22.68
C VAL A 254 -24.00 29.53 -23.61
N ILE A 255 -25.25 29.46 -23.14
CA ILE A 255 -26.41 29.05 -23.94
C ILE A 255 -27.34 30.25 -24.09
N ILE A 256 -27.60 30.67 -25.32
CA ILE A 256 -28.51 31.79 -25.62
C ILE A 256 -29.77 31.24 -26.25
N MET A 257 -30.91 31.44 -25.58
CA MET A 257 -32.21 31.08 -26.13
C MET A 257 -32.72 32.15 -27.09
N VAL A 258 -33.38 31.69 -28.15
CA VAL A 258 -34.03 32.55 -29.13
C VAL A 258 -35.53 32.29 -29.08
N GLY A 259 -36.25 33.26 -28.52
CA GLY A 259 -37.70 33.31 -28.57
C GLY A 259 -38.22 34.16 -29.74
N ASN A 260 -39.17 35.03 -29.44
CA ASN A 260 -39.72 35.96 -30.43
C ASN A 260 -38.69 37.00 -30.90
N ASP A 261 -37.77 37.40 -30.03
CA ASP A 261 -36.68 38.29 -30.40
C ASP A 261 -35.52 37.51 -31.03
N LYS A 262 -35.43 37.61 -32.35
CA LYS A 262 -34.41 36.93 -33.15
C LYS A 262 -33.14 37.74 -33.34
N LYS A 263 -33.11 39.04 -32.99
CA LYS A 263 -31.96 39.92 -33.25
C LYS A 263 -31.03 40.05 -32.06
N THR A 264 -31.60 40.33 -30.88
CA THR A 264 -30.82 40.56 -29.65
C THR A 264 -29.92 39.39 -29.27
N PRO A 265 -30.33 38.11 -29.38
CA PRO A 265 -29.45 36.96 -29.11
C PRO A 265 -28.14 36.95 -29.93
N VAL A 266 -28.19 37.35 -31.20
CA VAL A 266 -27.02 37.41 -32.07
C VAL A 266 -26.09 38.55 -31.65
N GLU A 267 -26.65 39.72 -31.31
CA GLU A 267 -25.86 40.85 -30.80
C GLU A 267 -25.16 40.51 -29.48
N ILE A 268 -25.86 39.82 -28.58
CA ILE A 268 -25.30 39.29 -27.34
C ILE A 268 -24.13 38.34 -27.65
N SER A 269 -24.33 37.37 -28.56
CA SER A 269 -23.26 36.42 -28.93
C SER A 269 -21.99 37.12 -29.43
N ARG A 270 -22.13 38.15 -30.29
CA ARG A 270 -20.99 38.92 -30.82
C ARG A 270 -20.25 39.65 -29.72
N LYS A 271 -20.97 40.30 -28.81
CA LYS A 271 -20.36 41.01 -27.69
C LYS A 271 -19.65 40.04 -26.72
N VAL A 272 -20.28 38.92 -26.38
CA VAL A 272 -19.69 37.86 -25.55
C VAL A 272 -18.42 37.32 -26.20
N LYS A 273 -18.43 36.96 -27.50
CA LYS A 273 -17.22 36.49 -28.19
C LYS A 273 -16.12 37.55 -28.30
N ARG A 274 -16.47 38.84 -28.34
CA ARG A 274 -15.48 39.92 -28.38
C ARG A 274 -14.76 40.09 -27.04
N GLU A 275 -15.49 39.99 -25.93
CA GLU A 275 -14.93 40.16 -24.58
C GLU A 275 -14.35 38.84 -24.02
N PHE A 276 -14.92 37.69 -24.39
CA PHE A 276 -14.58 36.36 -23.89
C PHE A 276 -14.46 35.33 -25.04
N PRO A 277 -13.43 35.44 -25.91
CA PRO A 277 -13.34 34.66 -27.15
C PRO A 277 -13.26 33.14 -26.94
N PHE A 278 -12.73 32.70 -25.80
CA PHE A 278 -12.50 31.29 -25.48
C PHE A 278 -13.74 30.56 -24.97
N ILE A 279 -14.80 31.27 -24.56
CA ILE A 279 -16.02 30.65 -24.04
C ILE A 279 -16.89 30.20 -25.23
N PRO A 280 -17.29 28.92 -25.31
CA PRO A 280 -18.24 28.45 -26.30
C PRO A 280 -19.61 29.10 -26.12
N VAL A 281 -20.20 29.58 -27.22
CA VAL A 281 -21.52 30.19 -27.28
C VAL A 281 -22.42 29.33 -28.15
N PHE A 282 -23.36 28.63 -27.51
CA PHE A 282 -24.38 27.84 -28.18
C PHE A 282 -25.71 28.59 -28.21
N VAL A 283 -26.45 28.44 -29.30
CA VAL A 283 -27.79 29.01 -29.46
C VAL A 283 -28.83 27.91 -29.41
N LEU A 284 -29.97 28.16 -28.77
CA LEU A 284 -31.10 27.24 -28.70
C LEU A 284 -32.35 27.89 -29.30
N LEU A 285 -32.90 27.28 -30.34
CA LEU A 285 -34.13 27.70 -31.01
C LEU A 285 -35.32 26.90 -30.50
N ASN A 286 -36.52 27.50 -30.47
CA ASN A 286 -37.70 26.89 -29.86
C ASN A 286 -38.44 25.89 -30.77
N ASN A 287 -38.19 25.87 -32.08
CA ASN A 287 -38.78 24.90 -32.99
C ASN A 287 -38.02 24.80 -34.33
N ASP A 288 -38.26 23.72 -35.06
CA ASP A 288 -37.66 23.45 -36.38
C ASP A 288 -37.93 24.57 -37.41
N ARG A 289 -39.09 25.24 -37.36
CA ARG A 289 -39.47 26.27 -38.35
C ARG A 289 -38.65 27.55 -38.19
N GLU A 290 -38.11 27.79 -37.00
CA GLU A 290 -37.33 28.98 -36.70
C GLU A 290 -35.91 28.94 -37.25
N VAL A 291 -35.36 27.74 -37.53
CA VAL A 291 -33.99 27.56 -38.04
C VAL A 291 -33.77 28.36 -39.32
N SER A 292 -34.60 28.11 -40.34
CA SER A 292 -34.49 28.76 -41.64
C SER A 292 -34.74 30.26 -41.55
N VAL A 293 -35.68 30.68 -40.70
CA VAL A 293 -35.99 32.11 -40.50
C VAL A 293 -34.83 32.81 -39.81
N PHE A 294 -34.25 32.22 -38.78
CA PHE A 294 -33.13 32.77 -38.03
C PHE A 294 -31.88 32.90 -38.90
N LYS A 295 -31.53 31.86 -39.67
CA LYS A 295 -30.41 31.91 -40.62
C LYS A 295 -30.61 32.95 -41.71
N ASN A 296 -31.80 33.05 -42.30
CA ASN A 296 -32.07 34.03 -43.36
C ASN A 296 -32.05 35.48 -42.88
N MET A 297 -32.39 35.73 -41.61
CA MET A 297 -32.36 37.08 -41.02
C MET A 297 -30.95 37.57 -40.73
N HIS A 298 -29.95 36.68 -40.63
CA HIS A 298 -28.60 37.01 -40.20
C HIS A 298 -27.54 36.52 -41.18
N ARG A 299 -26.84 37.44 -41.84
CA ARG A 299 -25.77 37.11 -42.80
C ARG A 299 -24.46 36.62 -42.18
N ASP A 300 -24.23 36.94 -40.90
CA ASP A 300 -23.01 36.59 -40.17
C ASP A 300 -23.36 36.03 -38.79
N LEU A 301 -23.09 34.72 -38.64
CA LEU A 301 -23.29 33.92 -37.44
C LEU A 301 -21.95 33.41 -36.86
N SER A 302 -20.82 33.98 -37.27
CA SER A 302 -19.47 33.53 -36.86
C SER A 302 -19.22 33.58 -35.34
N SER A 303 -20.01 34.36 -34.59
CA SER A 303 -19.95 34.44 -33.13
C SER A 303 -20.67 33.29 -32.40
N ILE A 304 -21.34 32.41 -33.13
CA ILE A 304 -22.10 31.28 -32.59
C ILE A 304 -21.39 29.99 -32.97
N ASP A 305 -20.96 29.22 -31.98
CA ASP A 305 -20.19 27.99 -32.22
C ASP A 305 -21.11 26.85 -32.72
N ARG A 306 -22.32 26.72 -32.18
CA ARG A 306 -23.33 25.72 -32.58
C ARG A 306 -24.77 26.19 -32.33
N ILE A 307 -25.71 25.72 -33.15
CA ILE A 307 -27.15 26.04 -33.04
C ILE A 307 -27.95 24.76 -32.77
N PHE A 308 -28.67 24.69 -31.67
CA PHE A 308 -29.53 23.55 -31.33
C PHE A 308 -31.00 23.92 -31.50
N VAL A 309 -31.82 22.90 -31.74
CA VAL A 309 -33.28 23.05 -31.78
C VAL A 309 -33.88 22.28 -30.60
N TRP A 310 -34.68 22.96 -29.81
CA TRP A 310 -35.45 22.36 -28.74
C TRP A 310 -36.84 22.01 -29.26
N ASN A 311 -37.22 20.73 -29.16
CA ASN A 311 -38.53 20.22 -29.58
C ASN A 311 -39.32 19.65 -28.38
N GLY A 312 -39.07 20.17 -27.17
CA GLY A 312 -39.66 19.68 -25.91
C GLY A 312 -38.84 18.59 -25.20
N ASP A 313 -37.77 18.06 -25.82
CA ASP A 313 -36.87 17.09 -25.17
C ASP A 313 -35.74 17.82 -24.42
N SER A 314 -35.74 17.74 -23.09
CA SER A 314 -34.73 18.36 -22.23
C SER A 314 -33.34 17.69 -22.33
N LYS A 315 -33.24 16.49 -22.89
CA LYS A 315 -31.96 15.78 -23.09
C LYS A 315 -31.02 16.49 -24.07
N VAL A 316 -31.52 17.43 -24.87
CA VAL A 316 -30.68 18.30 -25.71
C VAL A 316 -29.65 19.05 -24.89
N PHE A 317 -29.99 19.55 -23.69
CA PHE A 317 -29.05 20.25 -22.82
C PHE A 317 -27.92 19.33 -22.35
N PHE A 318 -28.25 18.08 -22.00
CA PHE A 318 -27.27 17.06 -21.67
C PHE A 318 -26.31 16.79 -22.84
N ALA A 319 -26.85 16.65 -24.05
CA ALA A 319 -26.06 16.43 -25.25
C ALA A 319 -25.14 17.62 -25.58
N MET A 320 -25.59 18.86 -25.40
CA MET A 320 -24.78 20.07 -25.58
C MET A 320 -23.55 20.06 -24.65
N VAL A 321 -23.76 19.76 -23.37
CA VAL A 321 -22.69 19.67 -22.38
C VAL A 321 -21.70 18.57 -22.76
N LYS A 322 -22.20 17.36 -23.05
CA LYS A 322 -21.33 16.22 -23.40
C LYS A 322 -20.59 16.41 -24.70
N LEU A 323 -21.18 17.08 -25.70
CA LEU A 323 -20.51 17.42 -26.94
C LEU A 323 -19.31 18.35 -26.70
N LEU A 324 -19.47 19.34 -25.80
CA LEU A 324 -18.35 20.20 -25.43
C LEU A 324 -17.27 19.43 -24.65
N GLU A 325 -17.66 18.65 -23.65
CA GLU A 325 -16.72 17.84 -22.86
C GLU A 325 -15.93 16.86 -23.74
N ASP A 326 -16.59 16.13 -24.64
CA ASP A 326 -15.95 15.16 -25.51
C ASP A 326 -15.00 15.84 -26.52
N ARG A 327 -15.40 17.00 -27.08
CA ARG A 327 -14.54 17.77 -28.00
C ARG A 327 -13.26 18.27 -27.32
N VAL A 328 -13.33 18.69 -26.07
CA VAL A 328 -12.15 19.19 -25.32
C VAL A 328 -11.27 18.04 -24.85
N ASN A 329 -11.86 16.94 -24.38
CA ASN A 329 -11.12 15.85 -23.75
C ASN A 329 -10.58 14.80 -24.74
N VAL A 330 -11.09 14.72 -25.98
CA VAL A 330 -10.78 13.61 -26.90
C VAL A 330 -9.28 13.38 -27.11
N GLU A 331 -8.46 14.44 -27.17
CA GLU A 331 -7.02 14.31 -27.38
C GLU A 331 -6.32 13.67 -26.17
N ASN A 332 -6.62 14.15 -24.96
CA ASN A 332 -6.12 13.54 -23.72
C ASN A 332 -6.61 12.08 -23.58
N ASP A 333 -7.92 11.86 -23.74
CA ASP A 333 -8.54 10.58 -23.45
C ASP A 333 -8.09 9.49 -24.43
N THR A 334 -7.84 9.85 -25.70
CA THR A 334 -7.30 8.93 -26.71
C THR A 334 -5.84 8.58 -26.46
N GLN A 335 -5.02 9.53 -25.99
CA GLN A 335 -3.60 9.29 -25.68
C GLN A 335 -3.40 8.52 -24.37
N VAL A 336 -4.07 8.95 -23.30
CA VAL A 336 -3.92 8.39 -21.96
C VAL A 336 -4.62 7.03 -21.84
N GLY A 337 -5.88 6.93 -22.28
CA GLY A 337 -6.71 5.74 -22.08
C GLY A 337 -6.98 4.88 -23.30
N MET A 338 -6.50 5.25 -24.50
CA MET A 338 -6.96 4.68 -25.78
C MET A 338 -8.50 4.71 -25.93
N VAL A 339 -9.13 5.75 -25.40
CA VAL A 339 -10.58 5.91 -25.53
C VAL A 339 -10.95 5.97 -27.01
N LYS A 340 -12.07 5.34 -27.36
CA LYS A 340 -12.54 5.21 -28.75
C LYS A 340 -13.44 6.38 -29.15
N VAL A 341 -13.56 6.66 -30.45
CA VAL A 341 -14.25 7.84 -30.99
C VAL A 341 -15.34 7.43 -31.97
N ILE A 342 -16.55 7.93 -31.78
CA ILE A 342 -17.67 7.85 -32.73
C ILE A 342 -17.73 9.18 -33.47
N LEU A 343 -17.63 9.14 -34.80
CA LEU A 343 -17.76 10.33 -35.64
C LEU A 343 -19.16 10.40 -36.23
N LEU A 344 -19.91 11.44 -35.89
CA LEU A 344 -21.17 11.82 -36.51
C LEU A 344 -20.93 12.96 -37.51
N VAL A 345 -21.35 12.79 -38.75
CA VAL A 345 -21.29 13.82 -39.80
C VAL A 345 -22.72 14.21 -40.16
N GLU A 346 -23.13 15.39 -39.71
CA GLU A 346 -24.47 15.93 -39.86
C GLU A 346 -24.40 17.46 -39.81
N ASP A 347 -24.89 18.11 -40.86
CA ASP A 347 -24.90 19.57 -41.00
C ASP A 347 -26.26 20.17 -40.61
N SER A 348 -27.32 19.38 -40.53
CA SER A 348 -28.65 19.85 -40.14
C SER A 348 -28.80 20.00 -38.63
N GLU A 349 -29.09 21.22 -38.17
CA GLU A 349 -29.35 21.52 -36.76
C GLU A 349 -30.51 20.70 -36.18
N ILE A 350 -31.53 20.44 -37.00
CA ILE A 350 -32.71 19.68 -36.61
C ILE A 350 -32.32 18.22 -36.33
N TYR A 351 -31.50 17.62 -37.21
CA TYR A 351 -31.14 16.21 -37.07
C TYR A 351 -30.13 16.01 -35.96
N TYR A 352 -29.00 16.72 -35.91
CA TYR A 352 -28.02 16.46 -34.84
C TYR A 352 -28.58 16.78 -33.44
N SER A 353 -29.50 17.75 -33.32
CA SER A 353 -30.17 18.04 -32.04
C SER A 353 -31.04 16.87 -31.58
N ARG A 354 -31.52 16.01 -32.50
CA ARG A 354 -32.24 14.77 -32.17
C ARG A 354 -31.30 13.58 -32.00
N TYR A 355 -30.27 13.44 -32.83
CA TYR A 355 -29.36 12.29 -32.81
C TYR A 355 -28.43 12.28 -31.59
N LEU A 356 -27.83 13.42 -31.25
CA LEU A 356 -26.83 13.47 -30.18
C LEU A 356 -27.36 12.99 -28.83
N PRO A 357 -28.54 13.44 -28.34
CA PRO A 357 -29.12 12.89 -27.10
C PRO A 357 -29.24 11.37 -27.12
N LEU A 358 -29.71 10.81 -28.24
CA LEU A 358 -29.93 9.37 -28.40
C LEU A 358 -28.62 8.58 -28.40
N LEU A 359 -27.60 9.10 -29.10
CA LEU A 359 -26.28 8.47 -29.15
C LEU A 359 -25.62 8.47 -27.77
N TYR A 360 -25.64 9.62 -27.07
CA TYR A 360 -25.07 9.71 -25.72
C TYR A 360 -25.75 8.76 -24.74
N GLN A 361 -27.09 8.74 -24.73
CA GLN A 361 -27.85 7.82 -23.88
C GLN A 361 -27.48 6.36 -24.17
N SER A 362 -27.42 5.99 -25.46
CA SER A 362 -27.11 4.62 -25.87
C SER A 362 -25.68 4.20 -25.46
N VAL A 363 -24.69 5.07 -25.62
CA VAL A 363 -23.29 4.76 -25.24
C VAL A 363 -23.15 4.65 -23.72
N LEU A 364 -23.77 5.55 -22.96
CA LEU A 364 -23.68 5.56 -21.50
C LEU A 364 -24.38 4.36 -20.85
N GLU A 365 -25.60 4.04 -21.26
CA GLU A 365 -26.34 2.88 -20.75
C GLU A 365 -25.58 1.57 -20.99
N GLN A 366 -24.98 1.42 -22.17
CA GLN A 366 -24.20 0.24 -22.54
C GLN A 366 -22.90 0.13 -21.73
N THR A 367 -22.20 1.25 -21.53
CA THR A 367 -20.98 1.28 -20.70
C THR A 367 -21.30 0.91 -19.25
N ARG A 368 -22.43 1.38 -18.70
CA ARG A 368 -22.85 1.07 -17.33
C ARG A 368 -23.14 -0.41 -17.12
N ARG A 369 -23.92 -1.05 -18.01
CA ARG A 369 -24.27 -2.47 -17.88
C ARG A 369 -23.03 -3.36 -17.68
N ILE A 370 -21.98 -3.08 -18.44
CA ILE A 370 -20.72 -3.82 -18.35
C ILE A 370 -19.99 -3.60 -17.02
N ILE A 371 -20.06 -2.38 -16.49
CA ILE A 371 -19.40 -2.02 -15.24
C ILE A 371 -20.10 -2.68 -14.05
N ASP A 372 -21.42 -2.72 -14.05
CA ASP A 372 -22.22 -3.35 -13.00
C ASP A 372 -22.01 -4.87 -12.93
N ASP A 373 -21.66 -5.52 -14.04
CA ASP A 373 -21.37 -6.96 -14.10
C ASP A 373 -19.96 -7.35 -13.56
N VAL A 374 -19.04 -6.39 -13.34
CA VAL A 374 -17.60 -6.67 -13.13
C VAL A 374 -17.03 -6.15 -11.81
N SER A 375 -17.60 -5.11 -11.17
CA SER A 375 -17.00 -4.45 -10.00
C SER A 375 -17.97 -4.30 -8.83
N THR A 376 -17.53 -4.63 -7.61
CA THR A 376 -18.28 -4.39 -6.36
C THR A 376 -18.00 -3.01 -5.73
N ASP A 377 -16.92 -2.32 -6.13
CA ASP A 377 -16.56 -0.99 -5.63
C ASP A 377 -17.25 0.12 -6.45
N GLU A 378 -18.20 0.82 -5.81
CA GLU A 378 -18.98 1.91 -6.40
C GLU A 378 -18.12 3.11 -6.88
N MET A 379 -17.02 3.43 -6.19
CA MET A 379 -16.17 4.55 -6.62
C MET A 379 -15.40 4.21 -7.90
N PHE A 380 -15.00 2.94 -8.03
CA PHE A 380 -14.32 2.46 -9.23
C PHE A 380 -15.26 2.37 -10.45
N LYS A 381 -16.56 2.10 -10.22
CA LYS A 381 -17.58 2.13 -11.28
C LYS A 381 -17.67 3.51 -11.96
N VAL A 382 -17.67 4.58 -11.18
CA VAL A 382 -17.72 5.96 -11.70
C VAL A 382 -16.50 6.29 -12.57
N LEU A 383 -15.31 5.85 -12.16
CA LEU A 383 -14.08 6.09 -12.92
C LEU A 383 -14.11 5.36 -14.27
N ARG A 384 -14.62 4.12 -14.31
CA ARG A 384 -14.77 3.35 -15.55
C ARG A 384 -15.72 4.00 -16.57
N LEU A 385 -16.76 4.73 -16.13
CA LEU A 385 -17.65 5.48 -17.04
C LEU A 385 -16.94 6.59 -17.84
N ARG A 386 -15.78 7.08 -17.35
CA ARG A 386 -14.98 8.10 -18.07
C ARG A 386 -14.33 7.54 -19.34
N ALA A 387 -14.11 6.23 -19.37
CA ALA A 387 -13.55 5.50 -20.50
C ALA A 387 -14.56 5.21 -21.63
N ARG A 388 -15.81 5.70 -21.50
CA ARG A 388 -16.80 5.59 -22.58
C ARG A 388 -16.26 6.19 -23.90
N PRO A 389 -16.65 5.66 -25.06
CA PRO A 389 -16.33 6.29 -26.34
C PRO A 389 -16.79 7.75 -26.41
N LYS A 390 -15.94 8.62 -26.97
CA LYS A 390 -16.23 10.03 -27.21
C LYS A 390 -17.02 10.20 -28.50
N ILE A 391 -17.94 11.14 -28.53
CA ILE A 391 -18.71 11.46 -29.74
C ILE A 391 -18.24 12.81 -30.30
N LEU A 392 -17.80 12.82 -31.56
CA LEU A 392 -17.44 14.03 -32.28
C LEU A 392 -18.46 14.30 -33.38
N LEU A 393 -18.84 15.57 -33.55
CA LEU A 393 -19.72 16.05 -34.61
C LEU A 393 -18.92 16.86 -35.61
N ALA A 394 -19.02 16.49 -36.89
CA ALA A 394 -18.54 17.30 -38.02
C ALA A 394 -19.72 17.76 -38.88
N SER A 395 -19.65 18.99 -39.40
CA SER A 395 -20.70 19.56 -40.28
C SER A 395 -20.25 19.68 -41.73
N THR A 396 -18.96 19.45 -42.02
CA THR A 396 -18.41 19.55 -43.38
C THR A 396 -17.54 18.34 -43.70
N TYR A 397 -17.36 18.09 -45.00
CA TYR A 397 -16.47 17.03 -45.48
C TYR A 397 -15.03 17.23 -45.00
N GLU A 398 -14.54 18.46 -45.02
CA GLU A 398 -13.18 18.81 -44.62
C GLU A 398 -12.95 18.58 -43.12
N GLU A 399 -13.91 18.97 -42.28
CA GLU A 399 -13.86 18.71 -40.83
C GLU A 399 -13.87 17.19 -40.54
N ALA A 400 -14.72 16.43 -41.25
CA ALA A 400 -14.78 14.98 -41.10
C ALA A 400 -13.45 14.30 -41.46
N ILE A 401 -12.82 14.68 -42.58
CA ILE A 401 -11.51 14.13 -42.99
C ILE A 401 -10.41 14.50 -41.98
N SER A 402 -10.43 15.72 -41.44
CA SER A 402 -9.48 16.15 -40.41
C SER A 402 -9.57 15.26 -39.16
N ILE A 403 -10.79 15.02 -38.67
CA ILE A 403 -11.04 14.16 -37.51
C ILE A 403 -10.62 12.72 -37.81
N ILE A 404 -10.97 12.18 -38.99
CA ILE A 404 -10.61 10.82 -39.39
C ILE A 404 -9.09 10.65 -39.43
N THR A 405 -8.37 11.63 -39.99
CA THR A 405 -6.92 11.58 -40.11
C THR A 405 -6.25 11.67 -38.74
N LYS A 406 -6.74 12.55 -37.86
CA LYS A 406 -6.18 12.74 -36.52
C LYS A 406 -6.41 11.53 -35.60
N TYR A 407 -7.59 10.91 -35.65
CA TYR A 407 -8.00 9.86 -34.71
C TYR A 407 -8.16 8.47 -35.33
N LYS A 408 -7.50 8.18 -36.45
CA LYS A 408 -7.64 6.94 -37.23
C LYS A 408 -7.57 5.64 -36.40
N GLU A 409 -6.67 5.57 -35.41
CA GLU A 409 -6.46 4.37 -34.57
C GLU A 409 -7.52 4.24 -33.44
N ASN A 410 -8.21 5.35 -33.15
CA ASN A 410 -9.20 5.45 -32.09
C ASN A 410 -10.65 5.43 -32.62
N LEU A 411 -10.86 5.59 -33.93
CA LEU A 411 -12.19 5.55 -34.53
C LEU A 411 -12.86 4.20 -34.29
N LEU A 412 -14.11 4.28 -33.85
CA LEU A 412 -14.97 3.15 -33.55
C LEU A 412 -16.00 2.92 -34.64
N CYS A 413 -16.63 4.00 -35.12
CA CYS A 413 -17.52 3.98 -36.27
C CYS A 413 -17.69 5.38 -36.88
N LEU A 414 -18.13 5.42 -38.13
CA LEU A 414 -18.59 6.63 -38.83
C LEU A 414 -20.10 6.54 -39.04
N ILE A 415 -20.80 7.60 -38.67
CA ILE A 415 -22.22 7.82 -38.98
C ILE A 415 -22.28 9.10 -39.81
N THR A 416 -22.76 9.03 -41.05
CA THR A 416 -22.75 10.17 -41.98
C THR A 416 -24.09 10.35 -42.67
N ASP A 417 -24.53 11.59 -42.85
CA ASP A 417 -25.58 11.92 -43.83
C ASP A 417 -25.05 11.73 -45.26
N VAL A 418 -25.95 11.75 -46.26
CA VAL A 418 -25.61 11.69 -47.69
C VAL A 418 -25.20 13.05 -48.24
N ILE A 419 -25.94 14.10 -47.88
CA ILE A 419 -25.83 15.44 -48.45
C ILE A 419 -25.35 16.39 -47.36
N PHE A 420 -24.17 16.97 -47.53
CA PHE A 420 -23.64 18.03 -46.67
C PHE A 420 -22.59 18.84 -47.44
N GLU A 421 -22.08 19.90 -46.84
CA GLU A 421 -21.13 20.80 -47.49
C GLU A 421 -19.76 20.17 -47.74
N ARG A 422 -19.25 20.37 -48.96
CA ARG A 422 -17.88 20.07 -49.40
C ARG A 422 -17.36 21.25 -50.21
N ASN A 423 -16.17 21.76 -49.88
CA ASN A 423 -15.61 22.99 -50.45
C ASN A 423 -16.61 24.18 -50.40
N GLY A 424 -17.39 24.28 -49.33
CA GLY A 424 -18.40 25.34 -49.15
C GLY A 424 -19.63 25.25 -50.06
N LYS A 425 -19.90 24.09 -50.68
CA LYS A 425 -21.13 23.83 -51.47
C LYS A 425 -21.76 22.50 -51.06
N ALA A 426 -23.09 22.44 -51.00
CA ALA A 426 -23.81 21.19 -50.78
C ALA A 426 -23.52 20.19 -51.91
N ASP A 427 -23.05 18.99 -51.57
CA ASP A 427 -22.73 17.92 -52.51
C ASP A 427 -23.56 16.68 -52.18
N SER A 428 -24.40 16.26 -53.14
CA SER A 428 -25.31 15.13 -52.98
C SER A 428 -24.62 13.76 -52.90
N ARG A 429 -23.30 13.72 -53.11
CA ARG A 429 -22.48 12.50 -53.00
C ARG A 429 -21.48 12.56 -51.84
N ALA A 430 -21.49 13.62 -51.03
CA ALA A 430 -20.50 13.84 -49.98
C ALA A 430 -20.37 12.64 -49.03
N GLY A 431 -21.50 12.13 -48.51
CA GLY A 431 -21.53 10.99 -47.60
C GLY A 431 -21.03 9.68 -48.21
N PHE A 432 -21.39 9.41 -49.46
CA PHE A 432 -20.90 8.23 -50.18
C PHE A 432 -19.40 8.29 -50.45
N MET A 433 -18.87 9.47 -50.78
CA MET A 433 -17.43 9.66 -50.96
C MET A 433 -16.67 9.52 -49.65
N LEU A 434 -17.22 10.04 -48.54
CA LEU A 434 -16.63 9.87 -47.22
C LEU A 434 -16.61 8.39 -46.80
N ALA A 435 -17.72 7.68 -47.02
CA ALA A 435 -17.82 6.24 -46.77
C ALA A 435 -16.83 5.44 -47.62
N SER A 436 -16.65 5.81 -48.90
CA SER A 436 -15.66 5.20 -49.79
C SER A 436 -14.24 5.45 -49.31
N TYR A 437 -13.92 6.69 -48.91
CA TYR A 437 -12.61 7.07 -48.36
C TYR A 437 -12.28 6.26 -47.10
N VAL A 438 -13.22 6.15 -46.17
CA VAL A 438 -13.06 5.34 -44.95
C VAL A 438 -12.88 3.86 -45.29
N ARG A 439 -13.61 3.34 -46.29
CA ARG A 439 -13.50 1.93 -46.68
C ARG A 439 -12.13 1.61 -47.30
N GLU A 440 -11.59 2.53 -48.10
CA GLU A 440 -10.27 2.40 -48.72
C GLU A 440 -9.14 2.54 -47.71
N TYR A 441 -9.25 3.50 -46.77
CA TYR A 441 -8.16 3.87 -45.87
C TYR A 441 -8.17 3.15 -44.51
N LEU A 442 -9.36 2.77 -44.01
CA LEU A 442 -9.55 2.13 -42.70
C LEU A 442 -10.20 0.74 -42.79
N GLY A 443 -10.46 0.23 -44.01
CA GLY A 443 -10.80 -1.16 -44.29
C GLY A 443 -12.10 -1.65 -43.65
N ASP A 444 -12.06 -2.11 -42.41
CA ASP A 444 -13.16 -2.79 -41.71
C ASP A 444 -13.98 -1.87 -40.78
N LEU A 445 -13.72 -0.55 -40.75
CA LEU A 445 -14.46 0.37 -39.88
C LEU A 445 -15.98 0.28 -40.15
N PRO A 446 -16.83 0.11 -39.11
CA PRO A 446 -18.28 0.20 -39.25
C PRO A 446 -18.71 1.59 -39.75
N VAL A 447 -19.50 1.62 -40.83
CA VAL A 447 -20.02 2.87 -41.41
C VAL A 447 -21.53 2.76 -41.55
N VAL A 448 -22.23 3.82 -41.14
CA VAL A 448 -23.67 4.02 -41.33
C VAL A 448 -23.88 5.25 -42.19
N ILE A 449 -24.63 5.07 -43.27
CA ILE A 449 -25.17 6.17 -44.06
C ILE A 449 -26.62 6.40 -43.64
N GLN A 450 -26.95 7.64 -43.34
CA GLN A 450 -28.30 8.06 -43.02
C GLN A 450 -28.86 8.87 -44.18
N SER A 451 -30.12 8.63 -44.57
CA SER A 451 -30.79 9.46 -45.57
C SER A 451 -32.29 9.45 -45.40
N ALA A 452 -32.95 10.52 -45.80
CA ALA A 452 -34.41 10.57 -45.94
C ALA A 452 -34.88 9.90 -47.25
N ASP A 453 -34.00 9.82 -48.26
CA ASP A 453 -34.29 9.17 -49.55
C ASP A 453 -33.93 7.69 -49.49
N THR A 454 -34.95 6.84 -49.64
CA THR A 454 -34.80 5.37 -49.59
C THR A 454 -34.07 4.81 -50.80
N GLN A 455 -33.98 5.53 -51.92
CA GLN A 455 -33.23 5.07 -53.10
C GLN A 455 -31.72 4.94 -52.81
N ASN A 456 -31.21 5.70 -51.83
CA ASN A 456 -29.82 5.66 -51.37
C ASN A 456 -29.42 4.32 -50.73
N ILE A 457 -30.38 3.45 -50.38
CA ILE A 457 -30.12 2.07 -49.93
C ILE A 457 -29.25 1.32 -50.94
N HIS A 458 -29.55 1.44 -52.23
CA HIS A 458 -28.85 0.67 -53.25
C HIS A 458 -27.35 1.02 -53.29
N GLN A 459 -27.04 2.31 -53.16
CA GLN A 459 -25.67 2.80 -53.18
C GLN A 459 -24.93 2.48 -51.87
N ALA A 460 -25.61 2.56 -50.72
CA ALA A 460 -25.07 2.08 -49.44
C ALA A 460 -24.75 0.57 -49.49
N HIS A 461 -25.63 -0.23 -50.08
CA HIS A 461 -25.44 -1.68 -50.23
C HIS A 461 -24.26 -2.00 -51.17
N ALA A 462 -24.06 -1.21 -52.23
CA ALA A 462 -22.92 -1.34 -53.14
C ALA A 462 -21.57 -1.05 -52.43
N LEU A 463 -21.56 -0.10 -51.49
CA LEU A 463 -20.40 0.22 -50.64
C LEU A 463 -20.25 -0.72 -49.43
N LYS A 464 -21.16 -1.70 -49.27
CA LYS A 464 -21.22 -2.61 -48.11
C LYS A 464 -21.28 -1.86 -46.78
N VAL A 465 -22.05 -0.77 -46.73
CA VAL A 465 -22.29 0.01 -45.51
C VAL A 465 -23.73 -0.11 -45.06
N HIS A 466 -23.98 0.09 -43.77
CA HIS A 466 -25.34 0.07 -43.24
C HIS A 466 -26.10 1.33 -43.64
N PHE A 467 -27.40 1.18 -43.88
CA PHE A 467 -28.29 2.29 -44.21
C PHE A 467 -29.34 2.46 -43.13
N ILE A 468 -29.56 3.70 -42.69
CA ILE A 468 -30.63 4.07 -41.77
C ILE A 468 -31.51 5.14 -42.43
N ASN A 469 -32.83 4.88 -42.46
CA ASN A 469 -33.80 5.85 -42.97
C ASN A 469 -34.13 6.91 -41.90
N LYS A 470 -33.86 8.19 -42.19
CA LYS A 470 -34.14 9.32 -41.29
C LYS A 470 -35.64 9.48 -40.96
N ASN A 471 -36.53 9.00 -41.83
CA ASN A 471 -37.97 9.06 -41.65
C ASN A 471 -38.57 7.77 -41.03
N SER A 472 -37.74 6.83 -40.58
CA SER A 472 -38.23 5.59 -39.97
C SER A 472 -38.87 5.87 -38.61
N GLU A 473 -40.02 5.27 -38.34
CA GLU A 473 -40.64 5.26 -37.01
C GLU A 473 -39.77 4.49 -35.98
N SER A 474 -38.88 3.60 -36.44
CA SER A 474 -37.98 2.80 -35.60
C SER A 474 -36.54 3.34 -35.50
N LEU A 475 -36.27 4.56 -35.99
CA LEU A 475 -34.93 5.12 -36.12
C LEU A 475 -34.05 4.93 -34.87
N LEU A 476 -34.63 5.19 -33.70
CA LEU A 476 -33.95 5.08 -32.39
C LEU A 476 -33.52 3.65 -32.08
N GLN A 477 -34.35 2.67 -32.41
CA GLN A 477 -34.04 1.25 -32.21
C GLN A 477 -32.96 0.79 -33.19
N ASP A 478 -32.98 1.28 -34.43
CA ASP A 478 -32.00 0.93 -35.46
C ASP A 478 -30.59 1.41 -35.08
N ILE A 479 -30.47 2.62 -34.55
CA ILE A 479 -29.21 3.16 -34.02
C ILE A 479 -28.75 2.36 -32.80
N ARG A 480 -29.65 2.06 -31.85
CA ARG A 480 -29.32 1.25 -30.66
C ARG A 480 -28.81 -0.14 -31.04
N ASN A 481 -29.45 -0.78 -32.01
CA ASN A 481 -29.05 -2.08 -32.52
C ASN A 481 -27.66 -2.00 -33.17
N PHE A 482 -27.40 -0.96 -33.97
CA PHE A 482 -26.09 -0.72 -34.56
C PHE A 482 -25.00 -0.53 -33.49
N ILE A 483 -25.22 0.36 -32.53
CA ILE A 483 -24.30 0.63 -31.41
C ILE A 483 -24.04 -0.66 -30.60
N SER A 484 -25.08 -1.40 -30.24
CA SER A 484 -24.93 -2.64 -29.46
C SER A 484 -24.12 -3.70 -30.21
N HIS A 485 -24.34 -3.84 -31.52
CA HIS A 485 -23.70 -4.88 -32.32
C HIS A 485 -22.23 -4.58 -32.64
N TYR A 486 -21.90 -3.31 -32.91
CA TYR A 486 -20.58 -2.92 -33.44
C TYR A 486 -19.61 -2.36 -32.41
N LEU A 487 -20.08 -1.93 -31.23
CA LEU A 487 -19.22 -1.30 -30.22
C LEU A 487 -18.76 -2.26 -29.11
N GLY A 488 -19.08 -3.55 -29.20
CA GLY A 488 -18.55 -4.59 -28.29
C GLY A 488 -19.09 -4.53 -26.86
N PHE A 489 -20.20 -3.82 -26.63
CA PHE A 489 -20.75 -3.60 -25.29
C PHE A 489 -21.54 -4.78 -24.69
N GLY A 490 -21.54 -5.94 -25.35
CA GLY A 490 -22.20 -7.16 -24.88
C GLY A 490 -21.21 -8.26 -24.48
N ASN A 491 -21.72 -9.48 -24.42
CA ASN A 491 -20.89 -10.69 -24.35
C ASN A 491 -19.98 -10.77 -25.59
N PHE A 492 -18.78 -11.31 -25.44
CA PHE A 492 -17.92 -11.54 -26.60
C PHE A 492 -18.47 -12.70 -27.41
N ILE A 493 -18.97 -12.43 -28.61
CA ILE A 493 -19.50 -13.46 -29.50
C ILE A 493 -18.38 -13.89 -30.44
N TYR A 494 -17.85 -15.10 -30.22
CA TYR A 494 -16.92 -15.71 -31.16
C TYR A 494 -17.64 -16.10 -32.44
N ARG A 495 -17.05 -15.74 -33.59
CA ARG A 495 -17.61 -15.96 -34.93
C ARG A 495 -16.63 -16.69 -35.83
N ASP A 496 -17.14 -17.47 -36.77
CA ASP A 496 -16.34 -18.08 -37.83
C ASP A 496 -15.98 -17.07 -38.92
N SER A 497 -15.23 -17.49 -39.94
CA SER A 497 -14.85 -16.63 -41.08
C SER A 497 -16.05 -16.13 -41.89
N THR A 498 -17.23 -16.74 -41.74
CA THR A 498 -18.49 -16.34 -42.40
C THR A 498 -19.33 -15.39 -41.53
N GLY A 499 -18.91 -15.14 -40.28
CA GLY A 499 -19.60 -14.28 -39.32
C GLY A 499 -20.66 -15.01 -38.48
N LYS A 500 -20.80 -16.34 -38.60
CA LYS A 500 -21.75 -17.12 -37.81
C LYS A 500 -21.24 -17.32 -36.38
N LYS A 501 -22.14 -17.19 -35.40
CA LYS A 501 -21.82 -17.39 -33.97
C LYS A 501 -21.39 -18.83 -33.69
N ILE A 502 -20.26 -18.98 -33.00
CA ILE A 502 -19.69 -20.25 -32.53
C ILE A 502 -19.87 -20.39 -31.01
N ALA A 503 -19.48 -19.36 -30.25
CA ALA A 503 -19.51 -19.35 -28.79
C ALA A 503 -19.74 -17.93 -28.27
N GLU A 504 -19.98 -17.80 -26.97
CA GLU A 504 -20.24 -16.54 -26.30
C GLU A 504 -19.56 -16.52 -24.93
N ALA A 505 -18.90 -15.41 -24.59
CA ALA A 505 -18.27 -15.20 -23.31
C ALA A 505 -18.87 -13.96 -22.61
N ALA A 506 -19.46 -14.15 -21.43
CA ALA A 506 -19.99 -13.04 -20.63
C ALA A 506 -18.89 -12.34 -19.80
N SER A 507 -17.95 -13.13 -19.28
CA SER A 507 -16.87 -12.67 -18.40
C SER A 507 -15.47 -12.82 -19.01
N LEU A 508 -14.47 -12.14 -18.42
CA LEU A 508 -13.07 -12.29 -18.82
C LEU A 508 -12.55 -13.73 -18.60
N GLN A 509 -13.03 -14.42 -17.57
CA GLN A 509 -12.69 -15.82 -17.28
C GLN A 509 -13.25 -16.76 -18.34
N GLU A 510 -14.52 -16.59 -18.73
CA GLU A 510 -15.11 -17.37 -19.82
C GLU A 510 -14.41 -17.08 -21.15
N PHE A 511 -14.07 -15.81 -21.39
CA PHE A 511 -13.34 -15.39 -22.57
C PHE A 511 -11.99 -16.11 -22.64
N GLU A 512 -11.21 -16.12 -21.55
CA GLU A 512 -9.94 -16.85 -21.44
C GLU A 512 -10.11 -18.36 -21.70
N LYS A 513 -11.08 -19.00 -21.05
CA LYS A 513 -11.33 -20.44 -21.20
C LYS A 513 -11.72 -20.81 -22.64
N LEU A 514 -12.48 -19.96 -23.33
CA LEU A 514 -12.89 -20.19 -24.71
C LEU A 514 -11.75 -19.94 -25.72
N ILE A 515 -10.76 -19.11 -25.40
CA ILE A 515 -9.55 -18.97 -26.24
C ILE A 515 -8.84 -20.31 -26.41
N ASP A 516 -8.95 -21.25 -25.48
CA ASP A 516 -8.34 -22.58 -25.62
C ASP A 516 -9.04 -23.48 -26.63
N THR A 517 -10.37 -23.36 -26.76
CA THR A 517 -11.18 -24.31 -27.52
C THR A 517 -11.68 -23.77 -28.86
N ILE A 518 -11.70 -22.45 -29.05
CA ILE A 518 -12.25 -21.84 -30.27
C ILE A 518 -11.41 -22.14 -31.52
N PRO A 519 -12.00 -22.31 -32.73
CA PRO A 519 -11.23 -22.51 -33.95
C PRO A 519 -10.26 -21.37 -34.30
N ALA A 520 -9.13 -21.70 -34.92
CA ALA A 520 -8.09 -20.73 -35.31
C ALA A 520 -8.61 -19.63 -36.25
N GLU A 521 -9.48 -19.99 -37.20
CA GLU A 521 -10.14 -19.05 -38.11
C GLU A 521 -10.95 -17.97 -37.38
N SER A 522 -11.53 -18.29 -36.21
CA SER A 522 -12.22 -17.32 -35.37
C SER A 522 -11.24 -16.31 -34.76
N LEU A 523 -10.09 -16.78 -34.24
CA LEU A 523 -9.05 -15.90 -33.71
C LEU A 523 -8.52 -14.94 -34.78
N VAL A 524 -8.31 -15.43 -36.00
CA VAL A 524 -7.90 -14.60 -37.14
C VAL A 524 -9.00 -13.59 -37.50
N TYR A 525 -10.25 -14.02 -37.54
CA TYR A 525 -11.40 -13.17 -37.84
C TYR A 525 -11.52 -11.99 -36.86
N HIS A 526 -11.41 -12.27 -35.56
CA HIS A 526 -11.52 -11.26 -34.50
C HIS A 526 -10.25 -10.42 -34.34
N GLY A 527 -9.07 -11.03 -34.49
CA GLY A 527 -7.79 -10.34 -34.37
C GLY A 527 -7.55 -9.34 -35.52
N LYS A 528 -7.91 -9.68 -36.76
CA LYS A 528 -7.81 -8.73 -37.90
C LYS A 528 -8.69 -7.50 -37.73
N ARG A 529 -9.78 -7.62 -36.96
CA ARG A 529 -10.78 -6.56 -36.74
C ARG A 529 -10.68 -5.88 -35.38
N ASN A 530 -9.61 -6.14 -34.62
CA ASN A 530 -9.38 -5.56 -33.30
C ASN A 530 -10.51 -5.84 -32.27
N HIS A 531 -11.34 -6.85 -32.50
CA HIS A 531 -12.50 -7.14 -31.65
C HIS A 531 -12.09 -7.44 -30.20
N PHE A 532 -10.94 -8.11 -29.99
CA PHE A 532 -10.44 -8.43 -28.66
C PHE A 532 -10.08 -7.18 -27.85
N SER A 533 -9.26 -6.29 -28.40
CA SER A 533 -8.88 -5.03 -27.75
C SER A 533 -10.10 -4.13 -27.50
N LEU A 534 -11.06 -4.10 -28.42
CA LEU A 534 -12.30 -3.31 -28.28
C LEU A 534 -13.16 -3.82 -27.13
N TRP A 535 -13.36 -5.13 -27.03
CA TRP A 535 -14.17 -5.74 -25.99
C TRP A 535 -13.54 -5.60 -24.58
N LEU A 536 -12.21 -5.74 -24.48
CA LEU A 536 -11.46 -5.51 -23.24
C LEU A 536 -11.50 -4.04 -22.82
N MET A 537 -11.38 -3.13 -23.77
CA MET A 537 -11.46 -1.69 -23.52
C MET A 537 -12.86 -1.29 -22.99
N ALA A 538 -13.93 -1.82 -23.58
CA ALA A 538 -15.30 -1.60 -23.11
C ALA A 538 -15.52 -2.06 -21.66
N ARG A 539 -14.72 -3.02 -21.18
CA ARG A 539 -14.72 -3.55 -19.81
C ARG A 539 -13.72 -2.85 -18.87
N GLY A 540 -13.04 -1.80 -19.31
CA GLY A 540 -12.06 -1.06 -18.50
C GLY A 540 -10.72 -1.79 -18.32
N GLU A 541 -10.44 -2.84 -19.10
CA GLU A 541 -9.17 -3.57 -19.07
C GLU A 541 -8.12 -2.90 -19.99
N ILE A 542 -7.82 -1.64 -19.68
CA ILE A 542 -7.04 -0.72 -20.54
C ILE A 542 -5.63 -1.26 -20.81
N LYS A 543 -4.93 -1.78 -19.80
CA LYS A 543 -3.56 -2.33 -19.97
C LYS A 543 -3.53 -3.55 -20.89
N ILE A 544 -4.46 -4.50 -20.73
CA ILE A 544 -4.54 -5.68 -21.60
C ILE A 544 -4.85 -5.24 -23.04
N ALA A 545 -5.80 -4.31 -23.21
CA ALA A 545 -6.14 -3.75 -24.52
C ALA A 545 -4.93 -3.05 -25.18
N LYS A 546 -4.15 -2.26 -24.43
CA LYS A 546 -2.91 -1.59 -24.91
C LYS A 546 -1.84 -2.57 -25.40
N MET A 547 -1.74 -3.75 -24.80
CA MET A 547 -0.77 -4.77 -25.23
C MET A 547 -1.24 -5.55 -26.45
N ILE A 548 -2.55 -5.80 -26.58
CA ILE A 548 -3.11 -6.57 -27.70
C ILE A 548 -3.25 -5.70 -28.95
N HIS A 549 -3.68 -4.44 -28.81
CA HIS A 549 -4.01 -3.56 -29.93
C HIS A 549 -2.90 -3.35 -30.98
N PRO A 550 -1.62 -3.11 -30.62
CA PRO A 550 -0.57 -2.85 -31.61
C PRO A 550 -0.13 -4.09 -32.40
N VAL A 551 -0.48 -5.29 -31.95
CA VAL A 551 -0.01 -6.54 -32.55
C VAL A 551 -1.07 -7.12 -33.49
N LYS A 552 -0.72 -7.25 -34.78
CA LYS A 552 -1.61 -7.83 -35.79
C LYS A 552 -1.44 -9.33 -35.85
N VAL A 553 -2.50 -10.03 -36.25
CA VAL A 553 -2.45 -11.49 -36.48
C VAL A 553 -1.39 -11.86 -37.53
N THR A 554 -1.10 -10.96 -38.46
CA THR A 554 -0.07 -11.11 -39.50
C THR A 554 1.36 -11.07 -38.97
N ASP A 555 1.58 -10.61 -37.74
CA ASP A 555 2.91 -10.51 -37.14
C ASP A 555 3.40 -11.86 -36.59
N PHE A 556 2.54 -12.88 -36.61
CA PHE A 556 2.80 -14.23 -36.12
C PHE A 556 2.94 -15.22 -37.27
N GLY A 557 3.82 -16.21 -37.12
CA GLY A 557 4.02 -17.28 -38.10
C GLY A 557 2.86 -18.27 -38.16
N SER A 558 2.04 -18.34 -37.12
CA SER A 558 0.82 -19.16 -37.09
C SER A 558 -0.29 -18.56 -36.22
N SER A 559 -1.53 -18.95 -36.48
CA SER A 559 -2.69 -18.61 -35.63
C SER A 559 -2.57 -19.14 -34.20
N ASN A 560 -1.79 -20.20 -33.99
CA ASN A 560 -1.55 -20.77 -32.65
C ASN A 560 -0.56 -19.92 -31.85
N GLU A 561 0.42 -19.29 -32.50
CA GLU A 561 1.30 -18.32 -31.83
C GLU A 561 0.51 -17.10 -31.34
N PHE A 562 -0.40 -16.58 -32.17
CA PHE A 562 -1.29 -15.49 -31.74
C PHE A 562 -2.21 -15.90 -30.58
N ARG A 563 -2.73 -17.13 -30.58
CA ARG A 563 -3.49 -17.70 -29.45
C ARG A 563 -2.65 -17.70 -28.17
N ASN A 564 -1.42 -18.19 -28.25
CA ASN A 564 -0.51 -18.25 -27.10
C ASN A 564 -0.12 -16.86 -26.60
N TYR A 565 0.03 -15.88 -27.50
CA TYR A 565 0.24 -14.48 -27.13
C TYR A 565 -0.95 -13.90 -26.36
N LEU A 566 -2.18 -14.07 -26.87
CA LEU A 566 -3.39 -13.63 -26.16
C LEU A 566 -3.47 -14.24 -24.75
N LYS A 567 -3.22 -15.55 -24.64
CA LYS A 567 -3.17 -16.25 -23.36
C LYS A 567 -2.09 -15.69 -22.43
N TYR A 568 -0.88 -15.47 -22.96
CA TYR A 568 0.22 -14.92 -22.18
C TYR A 568 -0.12 -13.54 -21.62
N VAL A 569 -0.65 -12.63 -22.44
CA VAL A 569 -0.99 -11.26 -22.00
C VAL A 569 -2.09 -11.28 -20.93
N ILE A 570 -3.16 -12.06 -21.15
CA ILE A 570 -4.28 -12.17 -20.20
C ILE A 570 -3.80 -12.80 -18.89
N LYS A 571 -3.07 -13.92 -18.96
CA LYS A 571 -2.57 -14.64 -17.78
C LYS A 571 -1.52 -13.83 -17.01
N LYS A 572 -0.59 -13.17 -17.70
CA LYS A 572 0.42 -12.30 -17.08
C LYS A 572 -0.25 -11.20 -16.26
N TYR A 573 -1.25 -10.52 -16.82
CA TYR A 573 -1.90 -9.41 -16.15
C TYR A 573 -2.83 -9.87 -15.01
N ARG A 574 -3.52 -11.01 -15.18
CA ARG A 574 -4.29 -11.63 -14.11
C ARG A 574 -3.38 -12.02 -12.94
N ASN A 575 -2.26 -12.68 -13.23
CA ASN A 575 -1.30 -13.07 -12.20
C ASN A 575 -0.71 -11.82 -11.52
N GLU A 576 -0.24 -10.82 -12.26
CA GLU A 576 0.25 -9.55 -11.70
C GLU A 576 -0.77 -8.82 -10.81
N SER A 577 -2.07 -8.96 -11.08
CA SER A 577 -3.13 -8.35 -10.26
C SER A 577 -3.53 -9.19 -9.03
N GLN A 578 -3.18 -10.47 -8.99
CA GLN A 578 -3.46 -11.39 -7.88
C GLN A 578 -2.24 -11.64 -6.97
N THR A 579 -1.02 -11.51 -7.50
CA THR A 579 0.25 -11.74 -6.79
C THR A 579 0.40 -10.88 -5.53
N GLY A 580 0.80 -11.52 -4.44
CA GLY A 580 1.01 -10.90 -3.13
C GLY A 580 -0.29 -10.52 -2.42
N LYS A 581 -1.43 -11.14 -2.78
CA LYS A 581 -2.73 -10.89 -2.12
C LYS A 581 -3.21 -12.10 -1.32
N VAL A 582 -4.16 -11.82 -0.41
CA VAL A 582 -4.95 -12.84 0.26
C VAL A 582 -6.14 -13.19 -0.64
N ILE A 583 -6.19 -14.44 -1.12
CA ILE A 583 -7.22 -14.93 -2.04
C ILE A 583 -8.07 -16.00 -1.35
N PRO A 584 -9.40 -16.04 -1.58
CA PRO A 584 -10.23 -17.11 -1.03
C PRO A 584 -9.88 -18.45 -1.69
N PHE A 585 -9.99 -19.55 -0.94
CA PHE A 585 -9.75 -20.90 -1.45
C PHE A 585 -10.84 -21.33 -2.45
N GLU A 586 -10.42 -21.63 -3.68
CA GLU A 586 -11.25 -22.24 -4.74
C GLU A 586 -10.53 -23.46 -5.34
N LYS A 587 -11.29 -24.42 -5.89
CA LYS A 587 -10.74 -25.71 -6.36
C LYS A 587 -9.75 -25.60 -7.53
N ASP A 588 -9.86 -24.55 -8.34
CA ASP A 588 -9.08 -24.38 -9.58
C ASP A 588 -7.93 -23.37 -9.44
N ILE A 589 -7.64 -22.90 -8.21
CA ILE A 589 -6.55 -21.95 -7.97
C ILE A 589 -5.19 -22.67 -7.98
N ILE A 590 -4.21 -22.06 -8.64
CA ILE A 590 -2.81 -22.49 -8.58
C ILE A 590 -2.29 -22.15 -7.18
N ILE A 591 -2.00 -23.18 -6.38
CA ILE A 591 -1.40 -23.02 -5.06
C ILE A 591 0.12 -22.88 -5.23
N ASP A 592 0.61 -21.64 -5.13
CA ASP A 592 2.03 -21.32 -5.14
C ASP A 592 2.40 -20.39 -3.97
N GLU A 593 3.69 -20.09 -3.82
CA GLU A 593 4.22 -19.27 -2.73
C GLU A 593 3.86 -17.77 -2.88
N SER A 594 3.33 -17.35 -4.03
CA SER A 594 3.10 -15.94 -4.36
C SER A 594 1.83 -15.34 -3.78
N ASN A 595 0.97 -16.17 -3.16
CA ASN A 595 -0.30 -15.75 -2.58
C ASN A 595 -0.53 -16.41 -1.23
N ILE A 596 -1.31 -15.74 -0.38
CA ILE A 596 -1.86 -16.35 0.83
C ILE A 596 -3.28 -16.79 0.56
N ILE A 597 -3.62 -18.02 0.94
CA ILE A 597 -4.95 -18.56 0.68
C ILE A 597 -5.79 -18.52 1.95
N SER A 598 -6.91 -17.82 1.90
CA SER A 598 -7.89 -17.77 2.99
C SER A 598 -8.89 -18.93 2.90
N LEU A 599 -8.98 -19.70 3.97
CA LEU A 599 -9.90 -20.83 4.13
C LEU A 599 -11.23 -20.42 4.78
N GLY A 600 -11.27 -19.28 5.47
CA GLY A 600 -12.45 -18.76 6.17
C GLY A 600 -12.59 -17.24 6.06
N THR A 601 -13.73 -16.70 6.46
CA THR A 601 -13.95 -15.24 6.56
C THR A 601 -13.48 -14.71 7.91
N GLY A 602 -13.49 -13.39 8.08
CA GLY A 602 -13.09 -12.72 9.31
C GLY A 602 -11.68 -12.16 9.26
N ALA A 603 -11.19 -11.71 10.41
CA ALA A 603 -9.85 -11.15 10.53
C ALA A 603 -8.78 -12.24 10.45
N LEU A 604 -7.58 -11.88 10.00
CA LEU A 604 -6.44 -12.80 9.85
C LEU A 604 -5.60 -12.96 11.13
N GLY A 605 -5.92 -12.19 12.18
CA GLY A 605 -5.07 -12.03 13.36
C GLY A 605 -3.75 -11.30 13.08
N GLY A 606 -2.92 -11.10 14.10
CA GLY A 606 -1.62 -10.43 14.05
C GLY A 606 -0.67 -11.10 13.07
N LYS A 607 -0.35 -12.38 13.32
CA LYS A 607 0.65 -13.11 12.50
C LYS A 607 0.21 -13.22 11.06
N GLY A 608 -1.08 -13.50 10.84
CA GLY A 608 -1.68 -13.59 9.52
C GLY A 608 -1.62 -12.27 8.75
N ARG A 609 -1.85 -11.12 9.42
CA ARG A 609 -1.66 -9.79 8.82
C ARG A 609 -0.19 -9.52 8.50
N GLY A 610 0.73 -9.82 9.42
CA GLY A 610 2.17 -9.68 9.20
C GLY A 610 2.65 -10.49 8.00
N LEU A 611 2.23 -11.76 7.90
CA LEU A 611 2.53 -12.63 6.77
C LEU A 611 1.94 -12.13 5.45
N ALA A 612 0.67 -11.67 5.45
CA ALA A 612 0.04 -11.10 4.27
C ALA A 612 0.78 -9.86 3.78
N PHE A 613 1.22 -9.01 4.71
CA PHE A 613 2.03 -7.85 4.42
C PHE A 613 3.39 -8.23 3.83
N ILE A 614 4.10 -9.18 4.45
CA ILE A 614 5.37 -9.72 3.94
C ILE A 614 5.20 -10.26 2.51
N ASN A 615 4.19 -11.10 2.27
CA ASN A 615 3.95 -11.71 0.96
C ASN A 615 3.67 -10.64 -0.10
N THR A 616 2.89 -9.61 0.25
CA THR A 616 2.66 -8.44 -0.59
C THR A 616 3.98 -7.77 -1.00
N ILE A 617 4.90 -7.53 -0.06
CA ILE A 617 6.17 -6.87 -0.33
C ILE A 617 7.10 -7.78 -1.16
N ILE A 618 7.27 -9.05 -0.78
CA ILE A 618 8.19 -9.97 -1.45
C ILE A 618 7.86 -10.12 -2.94
N TYR A 619 6.58 -10.31 -3.26
CA TYR A 619 6.19 -10.65 -4.63
C TYR A 619 5.83 -9.45 -5.51
N ASN A 620 5.79 -8.24 -4.95
CA ASN A 620 5.65 -7.02 -5.75
C ASN A 620 6.98 -6.30 -6.00
N LEU A 621 8.05 -6.66 -5.29
CA LEU A 621 9.40 -6.13 -5.50
C LEU A 621 10.28 -7.13 -6.26
N ASN A 622 11.12 -6.62 -7.17
CA ASN A 622 12.02 -7.47 -7.95
C ASN A 622 13.34 -7.73 -7.23
N PHE A 623 13.31 -8.59 -6.20
CA PHE A 623 14.51 -8.92 -5.41
C PHE A 623 15.64 -9.58 -6.21
N ASN A 624 15.33 -10.20 -7.36
CA ASN A 624 16.33 -10.80 -8.22
C ASN A 624 17.32 -9.79 -8.82
N GLU A 625 16.91 -8.52 -8.98
CA GLU A 625 17.78 -7.43 -9.43
C GLU A 625 18.60 -6.85 -8.27
N ILE A 626 18.01 -6.81 -7.07
CA ILE A 626 18.60 -6.15 -5.89
C ILE A 626 19.62 -7.05 -5.17
N LEU A 627 19.35 -8.35 -5.10
CA LEU A 627 20.17 -9.35 -4.41
C LEU A 627 20.58 -10.49 -5.37
N PRO A 628 21.53 -10.25 -6.29
CA PRO A 628 22.02 -11.30 -7.17
C PRO A 628 22.72 -12.39 -6.35
N GLY A 629 22.26 -13.63 -6.46
CA GLY A 629 22.87 -14.81 -5.80
C GLY A 629 22.00 -15.48 -4.73
N MET A 630 20.86 -14.89 -4.34
CA MET A 630 19.91 -15.49 -3.40
C MET A 630 18.48 -15.09 -3.76
N ASN A 631 17.54 -16.02 -3.64
CA ASN A 631 16.12 -15.74 -3.81
C ASN A 631 15.49 -15.41 -2.47
N ILE A 632 14.53 -14.49 -2.45
CA ILE A 632 13.71 -14.19 -1.27
C ILE A 632 12.31 -14.74 -1.52
N SER A 633 11.78 -15.51 -0.56
CA SER A 633 10.46 -16.12 -0.65
C SER A 633 9.75 -16.14 0.71
N THR A 634 8.46 -16.50 0.69
CA THR A 634 7.68 -16.92 1.84
C THR A 634 7.21 -18.36 1.63
N PRO A 635 7.16 -19.20 2.68
CA PRO A 635 6.55 -20.52 2.55
C PRO A 635 5.05 -20.39 2.21
N ARG A 636 4.50 -21.43 1.58
CA ARG A 636 3.07 -21.50 1.29
C ARG A 636 2.27 -21.39 2.58
N THR A 637 1.32 -20.46 2.59
CA THR A 637 0.61 -20.04 3.79
C THR A 637 -0.89 -20.02 3.54
N PHE A 638 -1.63 -20.63 4.46
CA PHE A 638 -3.08 -20.73 4.46
C PHE A 638 -3.62 -20.18 5.78
N ILE A 639 -4.72 -19.42 5.74
CA ILE A 639 -5.25 -18.76 6.95
C ILE A 639 -6.71 -19.13 7.14
N ILE A 640 -7.06 -19.53 8.36
CA ILE A 640 -8.44 -19.65 8.85
C ILE A 640 -8.74 -18.36 9.60
N GLY A 641 -9.68 -17.56 9.09
CA GLY A 641 -10.08 -16.30 9.72
C GLY A 641 -10.86 -16.49 11.02
N THR A 642 -10.97 -15.43 11.81
CA THR A 642 -11.57 -15.45 13.15
C THR A 642 -13.04 -15.85 13.19
N ASP A 643 -13.79 -15.70 12.11
CA ASP A 643 -15.23 -16.04 12.11
C ASP A 643 -15.45 -17.53 12.35
N GLU A 644 -14.52 -18.38 11.93
CA GLU A 644 -14.57 -19.82 12.21
C GLU A 644 -14.37 -20.12 13.70
N PHE A 645 -13.57 -19.33 14.41
CA PHE A 645 -13.39 -19.48 15.86
C PHE A 645 -14.69 -19.17 16.60
N ASP A 646 -15.36 -18.07 16.25
CA ASP A 646 -16.66 -17.72 16.83
C ASP A 646 -17.70 -18.81 16.52
N LEU A 647 -17.77 -19.24 15.25
CA LEU A 647 -18.66 -20.31 14.81
C LEU A 647 -18.39 -21.63 15.54
N PHE A 648 -17.13 -21.96 15.79
CA PHE A 648 -16.73 -23.16 16.53
C PHE A 648 -17.19 -23.09 17.98
N LEU A 649 -17.05 -21.95 18.65
CA LEU A 649 -17.52 -21.78 20.03
C LEU A 649 -19.05 -21.86 20.14
N GLU A 650 -19.76 -21.19 19.22
CA GLU A 650 -21.23 -21.16 19.18
C GLU A 650 -21.82 -22.54 18.87
N LYS A 651 -21.38 -23.18 17.78
CA LYS A 651 -21.88 -24.49 17.33
C LYS A 651 -21.74 -25.56 18.40
N ASN A 652 -20.65 -25.51 19.16
CA ASN A 652 -20.33 -26.52 20.18
C ASN A 652 -20.76 -26.10 21.59
N ASN A 653 -21.49 -24.99 21.75
CA ASN A 653 -21.97 -24.45 23.04
C ASN A 653 -20.85 -24.27 24.10
N LEU A 654 -19.66 -23.86 23.66
CA LEU A 654 -18.48 -23.81 24.52
C LEU A 654 -18.43 -22.57 25.43
N HIS A 655 -19.20 -21.52 25.14
CA HIS A 655 -19.19 -20.27 25.91
C HIS A 655 -19.43 -20.45 27.42
N GLN A 656 -20.31 -21.37 27.83
CA GLN A 656 -20.55 -21.61 29.26
C GLN A 656 -19.41 -22.38 29.93
N ILE A 657 -18.69 -23.20 29.16
CA ILE A 657 -17.62 -24.08 29.64
C ILE A 657 -16.31 -23.29 29.80
N ILE A 658 -15.99 -22.39 28.87
CA ILE A 658 -14.75 -21.60 28.90
C ILE A 658 -14.64 -20.66 30.12
N TYR A 659 -15.76 -20.25 30.73
CA TYR A 659 -15.78 -19.42 31.93
C TYR A 659 -15.96 -20.23 33.23
N SER A 660 -16.05 -21.55 33.14
CA SER A 660 -16.11 -22.43 34.30
C SER A 660 -14.70 -22.75 34.83
N ASP A 661 -14.60 -23.06 36.12
CA ASP A 661 -13.35 -23.37 36.84
C ASP A 661 -12.82 -24.79 36.52
N ILE A 662 -12.92 -25.23 35.27
CA ILE A 662 -12.42 -26.54 34.85
C ILE A 662 -10.91 -26.50 34.56
N PRO A 663 -10.17 -27.57 34.90
CA PRO A 663 -8.75 -27.67 34.55
C PRO A 663 -8.51 -27.57 33.04
N TYR A 664 -7.44 -26.89 32.63
CA TYR A 664 -7.10 -26.69 31.22
C TYR A 664 -7.03 -28.00 30.41
N ARG A 665 -6.51 -29.08 30.99
CA ARG A 665 -6.47 -30.41 30.35
C ARG A 665 -7.87 -30.92 29.98
N GLN A 666 -8.86 -30.75 30.86
CA GLN A 666 -10.24 -31.14 30.57
C GLN A 666 -10.85 -30.27 29.48
N LEU A 667 -10.51 -28.97 29.46
CA LEU A 667 -10.92 -28.06 28.40
C LEU A 667 -10.36 -28.49 27.02
N GLN A 668 -9.09 -28.90 26.95
CA GLN A 668 -8.49 -29.43 25.72
C GLN A 668 -9.23 -30.68 25.21
N GLU A 669 -9.56 -31.62 26.08
CA GLU A 669 -10.33 -32.82 25.72
C GLU A 669 -11.74 -32.48 25.19
N ILE A 670 -12.40 -31.47 25.75
CA ILE A 670 -13.68 -30.98 25.26
C ILE A 670 -13.51 -30.36 23.87
N PHE A 671 -12.52 -29.50 23.68
CA PHE A 671 -12.24 -28.88 22.38
C PHE A 671 -11.93 -29.91 21.30
N LEU A 672 -11.21 -30.99 21.60
CA LEU A 672 -10.93 -32.06 20.64
C LEU A 672 -12.18 -32.83 20.19
N LYS A 673 -13.16 -33.00 21.08
CA LYS A 673 -14.45 -33.68 20.79
C LYS A 673 -15.45 -32.81 20.04
N SER A 674 -15.25 -31.49 20.02
CA SER A 674 -16.08 -30.53 19.31
C SER A 674 -15.81 -30.55 17.80
N ASP A 675 -16.80 -30.21 16.98
CA ASP A 675 -16.68 -30.29 15.51
C ASP A 675 -16.35 -28.93 14.88
N LEU A 676 -15.46 -28.92 13.87
CA LEU A 676 -15.25 -27.76 13.00
C LEU A 676 -16.46 -27.54 12.06
N SER A 677 -16.49 -26.42 11.32
CA SER A 677 -17.52 -26.22 10.30
C SER A 677 -17.34 -27.17 9.11
N TYR A 678 -18.45 -27.62 8.54
CA TYR A 678 -18.44 -28.55 7.40
C TYR A 678 -17.70 -27.97 6.17
N GLU A 679 -17.85 -26.67 5.93
CA GLU A 679 -17.16 -25.99 4.83
C GLU A 679 -15.65 -25.89 5.09
N LEU A 680 -15.21 -25.62 6.33
CA LEU A 680 -13.79 -25.63 6.66
C LEU A 680 -13.19 -27.03 6.47
N GLU A 681 -13.82 -28.07 7.01
CA GLU A 681 -13.31 -29.45 6.87
C GLU A 681 -13.11 -29.85 5.41
N LYS A 682 -14.07 -29.50 4.54
CA LYS A 682 -14.00 -29.76 3.10
C LYS A 682 -12.82 -29.05 2.44
N LYS A 683 -12.55 -27.79 2.82
CA LYS A 683 -11.40 -27.03 2.32
C LYS A 683 -10.08 -27.60 2.84
N LEU A 684 -10.00 -27.94 4.13
CA LEU A 684 -8.84 -28.58 4.75
C LEU A 684 -8.50 -29.93 4.09
N LYS A 685 -9.51 -30.77 3.79
CA LYS A 685 -9.29 -32.02 3.05
C LYS A 685 -8.76 -31.78 1.64
N ALA A 686 -9.25 -30.75 0.95
CA ALA A 686 -8.74 -30.41 -0.37
C ALA A 686 -7.29 -29.88 -0.29
N LEU A 687 -7.00 -29.05 0.72
CA LEU A 687 -5.68 -28.51 0.98
C LEU A 687 -4.63 -29.59 1.26
N LEU A 688 -4.94 -30.52 2.17
CA LEU A 688 -4.03 -31.58 2.63
C LEU A 688 -3.66 -32.58 1.51
N ARG A 689 -4.47 -32.66 0.45
CA ARG A 689 -4.14 -33.45 -0.75
C ARG A 689 -3.09 -32.78 -1.63
N ILE A 690 -2.91 -31.47 -1.50
CA ILE A 690 -1.98 -30.67 -2.31
C ILE A 690 -0.64 -30.50 -1.58
N ILE A 691 -0.67 -30.33 -0.26
CA ILE A 691 0.53 -30.23 0.56
C ILE A 691 1.20 -31.60 0.70
N GLN A 692 2.52 -31.63 0.50
CA GLN A 692 3.38 -32.82 0.62
C GLN A 692 4.52 -32.65 1.63
N ASN A 693 4.71 -31.43 2.15
CA ASN A 693 5.74 -31.09 3.12
C ASN A 693 5.13 -31.02 4.52
N PRO A 694 5.95 -31.13 5.58
CA PRO A 694 5.47 -30.90 6.95
C PRO A 694 4.81 -29.53 7.12
N ILE A 695 3.84 -29.44 8.03
CA ILE A 695 3.04 -28.23 8.25
C ILE A 695 3.15 -27.73 9.68
N ALA A 696 3.22 -26.40 9.83
CA ALA A 696 3.09 -25.71 11.10
C ALA A 696 1.68 -25.13 11.22
N VAL A 697 1.01 -25.42 12.33
CA VAL A 697 -0.29 -24.87 12.71
C VAL A 697 -0.06 -23.87 13.83
N ARG A 698 -0.15 -22.58 13.50
CA ARG A 698 0.25 -21.45 14.35
C ARG A 698 -0.97 -20.65 14.78
N SER A 699 -0.98 -20.24 16.04
CA SER A 699 -1.90 -19.21 16.54
C SER A 699 -1.67 -17.86 15.84
N SER A 700 -2.76 -17.14 15.57
CA SER A 700 -2.74 -15.76 15.09
C SER A 700 -3.87 -14.99 15.79
N SER A 701 -3.58 -14.53 17.01
CA SER A 701 -4.56 -13.79 17.83
C SER A 701 -4.78 -12.38 17.27
N LEU A 702 -5.90 -11.73 17.56
CA LEU A 702 -6.19 -10.38 17.04
C LEU A 702 -5.17 -9.34 17.48
N PHE A 703 -4.72 -9.45 18.73
CA PHE A 703 -3.82 -8.49 19.35
C PHE A 703 -2.35 -8.92 19.35
N GLU A 704 -2.04 -10.14 18.91
CA GLU A 704 -0.69 -10.72 18.92
C GLU A 704 0.41 -9.79 18.41
N ASP A 705 0.11 -9.04 17.35
CA ASP A 705 1.02 -8.06 16.74
C ASP A 705 0.43 -6.63 16.73
N ALA A 706 -0.39 -6.29 17.73
CA ALA A 706 -0.90 -4.93 17.90
C ALA A 706 0.22 -3.98 18.35
N THR A 707 0.31 -2.80 17.73
CA THR A 707 1.37 -1.81 17.96
C THR A 707 1.40 -1.27 19.41
N SER A 708 0.27 -1.30 20.11
CA SER A 708 0.14 -0.81 21.48
C SER A 708 0.51 -1.85 22.55
N GLN A 709 0.27 -3.15 22.29
CA GLN A 709 0.48 -4.25 23.26
C GLN A 709 0.67 -5.60 22.53
N PRO A 710 1.88 -5.98 22.08
CA PRO A 710 2.09 -7.26 21.40
C PRO A 710 2.05 -8.45 22.40
N PHE A 711 1.40 -9.55 22.01
CA PHE A 711 1.21 -10.77 22.82
C PHE A 711 2.15 -11.89 22.32
N SER A 712 3.45 -11.80 22.58
CA SER A 712 4.42 -12.75 21.98
C SER A 712 4.55 -14.07 22.77
N GLY A 713 4.20 -15.20 22.13
CA GLY A 713 4.48 -16.55 22.64
C GLY A 713 3.54 -17.06 23.73
N ILE A 714 2.34 -16.49 23.83
CA ILE A 714 1.31 -16.90 24.79
C ILE A 714 0.53 -18.12 24.29
N PHE A 715 0.35 -18.23 22.98
CA PHE A 715 -0.53 -19.20 22.34
C PHE A 715 0.27 -20.30 21.62
N ALA A 716 -0.39 -21.44 21.44
CA ALA A 716 0.27 -22.66 21.00
C ALA A 716 0.66 -22.66 19.52
N THR A 717 1.76 -23.34 19.19
CA THR A 717 2.15 -23.68 17.82
C THR A 717 2.51 -25.17 17.72
N TYR A 718 1.93 -25.88 16.76
CA TYR A 718 2.17 -27.31 16.55
C TYR A 718 2.82 -27.58 15.19
N LEU A 719 3.86 -28.42 15.16
CA LEU A 719 4.47 -28.89 13.92
C LEU A 719 4.07 -30.34 13.68
N LEU A 720 3.58 -30.62 12.48
CA LEU A 720 3.10 -31.93 12.06
C LEU A 720 3.99 -32.46 10.91
N PRO A 721 4.52 -33.69 11.01
CA PRO A 721 5.29 -34.34 9.94
C PRO A 721 4.52 -34.52 8.63
N ASP A 722 3.19 -34.59 8.72
CA ASP A 722 2.24 -34.71 7.61
C ASP A 722 2.56 -35.84 6.60
N ASN A 723 3.02 -36.98 7.11
CA ASN A 723 3.54 -38.07 6.29
C ASN A 723 2.95 -39.45 6.61
N TYR A 724 1.86 -39.51 7.39
CA TYR A 724 1.17 -40.76 7.69
C TYR A 724 0.55 -41.35 6.40
N PRO A 725 0.66 -42.67 6.13
CA PRO A 725 0.17 -43.25 4.87
C PRO A 725 -1.35 -43.10 4.65
N ASP A 726 -2.12 -43.18 5.74
CA ASP A 726 -3.57 -42.95 5.74
C ASP A 726 -3.89 -41.44 5.76
N PHE A 727 -4.66 -41.01 4.76
CA PHE A 727 -5.10 -39.62 4.62
C PHE A 727 -6.02 -39.17 5.76
N ASP A 728 -6.90 -40.05 6.25
CA ASP A 728 -7.87 -39.67 7.28
C ASP A 728 -7.16 -39.43 8.63
N VAL A 729 -6.07 -40.15 8.89
CA VAL A 729 -5.20 -39.91 10.06
C VAL A 729 -4.49 -38.57 9.95
N ARG A 730 -3.90 -38.23 8.79
CA ARG A 730 -3.27 -36.91 8.57
C ARG A 730 -4.27 -35.77 8.78
N PHE A 731 -5.48 -35.94 8.23
CA PHE A 731 -6.55 -34.97 8.39
C PHE A 731 -6.95 -34.79 9.86
N HIS A 732 -7.09 -35.89 10.59
CA HIS A 732 -7.41 -35.84 12.01
C HIS A 732 -6.31 -35.17 12.85
N GLN A 733 -5.03 -35.42 12.56
CA GLN A 733 -3.91 -34.76 13.24
C GLN A 733 -3.92 -33.24 13.01
N LEU A 734 -4.20 -32.79 11.78
CA LEU A 734 -4.36 -31.36 11.47
C LEU A 734 -5.55 -30.75 12.21
N GLU A 735 -6.69 -31.43 12.20
CA GLU A 735 -7.89 -31.01 12.90
C GLU A 735 -7.64 -30.86 14.42
N GLN A 736 -6.98 -31.83 15.03
CA GLN A 736 -6.61 -31.78 16.45
C GLN A 736 -5.72 -30.57 16.77
N ALA A 737 -4.70 -30.31 15.93
CA ALA A 737 -3.82 -29.16 16.12
C ALA A 737 -4.59 -27.83 16.07
N ILE A 738 -5.52 -27.66 15.11
CA ILE A 738 -6.37 -26.46 15.00
C ILE A 738 -7.22 -26.26 16.26
N LYS A 739 -7.89 -27.33 16.73
CA LYS A 739 -8.72 -27.30 17.93
C LYS A 739 -7.92 -26.96 19.19
N LEU A 740 -6.69 -27.46 19.30
CA LEU A 740 -5.79 -27.15 20.42
C LEU A 740 -5.24 -25.72 20.35
N VAL A 741 -5.02 -25.17 19.16
CA VAL A 741 -4.72 -23.72 19.00
C VAL A 741 -5.88 -22.88 19.52
N TYR A 742 -7.12 -23.20 19.19
CA TYR A 742 -8.29 -22.53 19.74
C TYR A 742 -8.39 -22.67 21.27
N ALA A 743 -8.10 -23.85 21.81
CA ALA A 743 -8.07 -24.05 23.25
C ALA A 743 -6.99 -23.20 23.95
N SER A 744 -5.85 -22.93 23.30
CA SER A 744 -4.72 -22.20 23.90
C SER A 744 -5.04 -20.78 24.38
N VAL A 745 -6.07 -20.15 23.82
CA VAL A 745 -6.60 -18.85 24.28
C VAL A 745 -6.96 -18.89 25.77
N TYR A 746 -7.45 -20.04 26.23
CA TYR A 746 -7.98 -20.25 27.57
C TYR A 746 -7.01 -20.97 28.52
N SER A 747 -5.74 -21.08 28.14
CA SER A 747 -4.69 -21.65 29.00
C SER A 747 -4.48 -20.84 30.28
N ASP A 748 -3.96 -21.49 31.32
CA ASP A 748 -3.67 -20.82 32.60
C ASP A 748 -2.68 -19.65 32.40
N HIS A 749 -1.72 -19.82 31.49
CA HIS A 749 -0.75 -18.80 31.12
C HIS A 749 -1.42 -17.58 30.45
N ALA A 750 -2.29 -17.82 29.45
CA ALA A 750 -3.02 -16.76 28.77
C ALA A 750 -3.95 -16.00 29.72
N ARG A 751 -4.70 -16.71 30.59
CA ARG A 751 -5.59 -16.09 31.59
C ARG A 751 -4.82 -15.22 32.59
N ALA A 752 -3.69 -15.71 33.08
CA ALA A 752 -2.83 -14.95 33.98
C ALA A 752 -2.30 -13.67 33.32
N TYR A 753 -1.95 -13.75 32.04
CA TYR A 753 -1.52 -12.60 31.26
C TYR A 753 -2.63 -11.56 31.08
N PHE A 754 -3.81 -11.96 30.58
CA PHE A 754 -4.95 -11.05 30.38
C PHE A 754 -5.36 -10.33 31.67
N LYS A 755 -5.32 -11.05 32.80
CA LYS A 755 -5.56 -10.47 34.12
C LYS A 755 -4.50 -9.43 34.54
N ALA A 756 -3.24 -9.61 34.13
CA ALA A 756 -2.15 -8.69 34.47
C ALA A 756 -2.22 -7.37 33.67
N VAL A 757 -2.75 -7.41 32.44
CA VAL A 757 -2.87 -6.26 31.53
C VAL A 757 -4.26 -5.60 31.60
N ASP A 758 -5.12 -6.03 32.54
CA ASP A 758 -6.52 -5.57 32.71
C ASP A 758 -7.37 -5.68 31.43
N TYR A 759 -7.12 -6.73 30.64
CA TYR A 759 -7.80 -6.98 29.38
C TYR A 759 -8.80 -8.13 29.51
N LYS A 760 -9.93 -8.05 28.81
CA LYS A 760 -10.96 -9.09 28.84
C LYS A 760 -10.66 -10.17 27.81
N ILE A 761 -10.51 -11.41 28.27
CA ILE A 761 -10.32 -12.59 27.42
C ILE A 761 -11.45 -12.80 26.40
N GLU A 762 -12.66 -12.30 26.68
CA GLU A 762 -13.82 -12.35 25.79
C GLU A 762 -13.62 -11.58 24.47
N GLU A 763 -12.78 -10.54 24.51
CA GLU A 763 -12.51 -9.71 23.32
C GLU A 763 -11.43 -10.33 22.42
N GLU A 764 -10.72 -11.35 22.90
CA GLU A 764 -9.70 -12.05 22.12
C GLU A 764 -10.34 -13.06 21.16
N LYS A 765 -9.98 -12.96 19.87
CA LYS A 765 -10.35 -13.95 18.85
C LYS A 765 -9.11 -14.56 18.22
N MET A 766 -9.23 -15.82 17.82
CA MET A 766 -8.12 -16.59 17.28
C MET A 766 -8.31 -16.91 15.80
N ALA A 767 -7.43 -16.39 14.95
CA ALA A 767 -7.21 -16.94 13.62
C ALA A 767 -6.15 -18.05 13.68
N VAL A 768 -6.11 -18.92 12.68
CA VAL A 768 -5.11 -20.00 12.59
C VAL A 768 -4.35 -19.89 11.28
N VAL A 769 -3.03 -19.91 11.37
CA VAL A 769 -2.13 -19.91 10.20
C VAL A 769 -1.59 -21.32 10.01
N ILE A 770 -1.85 -21.92 8.86
CA ILE A 770 -1.27 -23.19 8.43
C ILE A 770 -0.19 -22.87 7.40
N GLN A 771 1.05 -23.26 7.67
CA GLN A 771 2.21 -22.89 6.86
C GLN A 771 3.12 -24.08 6.60
N GLU A 772 3.65 -24.24 5.39
CA GLU A 772 4.67 -25.27 5.14
C GLU A 772 5.94 -24.99 5.95
N VAL A 773 6.49 -26.03 6.60
CA VAL A 773 7.75 -25.93 7.34
C VAL A 773 8.90 -25.84 6.36
N VAL A 774 9.75 -24.82 6.52
CA VAL A 774 10.94 -24.65 5.68
C VAL A 774 12.02 -25.63 6.13
N GLY A 775 12.52 -26.45 5.21
CA GLY A 775 13.61 -27.38 5.47
C GLY A 775 13.80 -28.41 4.37
N ASN A 776 14.78 -29.29 4.59
CA ASN A 776 15.05 -30.42 3.73
C ASN A 776 15.02 -31.72 4.54
N ARG A 777 14.75 -32.83 3.86
CA ARG A 777 14.78 -34.17 4.46
C ARG A 777 16.21 -34.72 4.49
N TYR A 778 16.66 -35.10 5.69
CA TYR A 778 17.93 -35.78 5.95
C TYR A 778 17.65 -37.08 6.72
N GLY A 779 17.63 -38.19 5.99
CA GLY A 779 17.19 -39.48 6.54
C GLY A 779 15.75 -39.43 7.04
N GLN A 780 15.58 -39.58 8.36
CA GLN A 780 14.30 -39.49 9.06
C GLN A 780 14.01 -38.09 9.66
N TYR A 781 14.92 -37.13 9.51
CA TYR A 781 14.77 -35.79 10.08
C TYR A 781 14.48 -34.76 9.00
N PHE A 782 13.80 -33.68 9.38
CA PHE A 782 13.50 -32.55 8.50
C PHE A 782 13.85 -31.23 9.19
N TYR A 783 14.74 -30.45 8.59
CA TYR A 783 15.19 -29.15 9.15
C TYR A 783 15.86 -28.27 8.07
N PRO A 784 15.88 -26.93 8.24
CA PRO A 784 16.61 -26.02 7.35
C PRO A 784 18.10 -25.94 7.71
N HIS A 785 18.93 -25.48 6.78
CA HIS A 785 20.36 -25.30 7.04
C HIS A 785 20.60 -24.24 8.13
N ILE A 786 19.85 -23.15 8.06
CA ILE A 786 19.96 -22.01 8.98
C ILE A 786 18.57 -21.55 9.34
N SER A 787 18.37 -21.19 10.60
CA SER A 787 17.24 -20.39 11.05
C SER A 787 17.72 -19.29 11.98
N GLY A 788 16.93 -18.24 12.12
CA GLY A 788 17.32 -17.13 12.97
C GLY A 788 16.24 -16.09 13.17
N THR A 789 16.56 -15.17 14.06
CA THR A 789 15.82 -13.93 14.29
C THR A 789 16.73 -12.74 14.03
N ALA A 790 16.18 -11.64 13.55
CA ALA A 790 16.93 -10.42 13.37
C ALA A 790 16.09 -9.21 13.78
N GLN A 791 16.74 -8.23 14.39
CA GLN A 791 16.10 -7.01 14.89
C GLN A 791 16.75 -5.80 14.23
N SER A 792 15.94 -4.84 13.79
CA SER A 792 16.42 -3.61 13.13
C SER A 792 16.95 -2.58 14.12
N HIS A 793 16.90 -2.88 15.42
CA HIS A 793 17.39 -2.01 16.47
C HIS A 793 18.07 -2.86 17.55
N ASN A 794 19.33 -2.53 17.84
CA ASN A 794 20.13 -3.14 18.88
C ASN A 794 20.16 -2.21 20.09
N TYR A 795 19.50 -2.57 21.18
CA TYR A 795 19.57 -1.79 22.42
C TYR A 795 20.94 -1.90 23.12
N TYR A 796 21.81 -2.82 22.68
CA TYR A 796 23.11 -3.12 23.27
C TYR A 796 24.20 -3.21 22.20
N PRO A 797 24.49 -2.12 21.45
CA PRO A 797 25.64 -2.05 20.57
C PRO A 797 26.94 -2.23 21.35
N VAL A 798 27.92 -2.85 20.70
CA VAL A 798 29.27 -3.07 21.24
C VAL A 798 30.26 -2.27 20.40
N ALA A 799 31.30 -1.72 21.03
CA ALA A 799 32.32 -0.90 20.38
C ALA A 799 31.73 0.33 19.65
N SER A 800 32.03 0.52 18.37
CA SER A 800 31.60 1.66 17.55
C SER A 800 30.28 1.43 16.79
N MET A 801 29.48 0.43 17.19
CA MET A 801 28.19 0.14 16.57
C MET A 801 27.13 1.12 17.07
N GLU A 802 26.17 1.45 16.19
CA GLU A 802 25.01 2.25 16.55
C GLU A 802 23.80 1.36 16.86
N ALA A 803 22.79 1.93 17.53
CA ALA A 803 21.59 1.17 17.85
C ALA A 803 20.81 0.80 16.58
N GLU A 804 20.86 1.63 15.55
CA GLU A 804 20.18 1.46 14.26
C GLU A 804 20.83 0.43 13.33
N ASP A 805 22.00 -0.11 13.69
CA ASP A 805 22.68 -1.16 12.93
C ASP A 805 22.03 -2.54 13.11
N GLY A 806 21.17 -2.69 14.13
CA GLY A 806 20.46 -3.93 14.40
C GLY A 806 21.39 -5.10 14.75
N PHE A 807 20.82 -6.30 14.84
CA PHE A 807 21.59 -7.55 15.00
C PHE A 807 20.78 -8.75 14.53
N ALA A 808 21.46 -9.85 14.26
CA ALA A 808 20.88 -11.14 13.94
C ALA A 808 21.41 -12.23 14.88
N VAL A 809 20.56 -13.20 15.20
CA VAL A 809 20.89 -14.41 15.95
C VAL A 809 20.54 -15.61 15.08
N THR A 810 21.50 -16.50 14.86
CA THR A 810 21.41 -17.60 13.91
C THR A 810 21.87 -18.92 14.51
N ALA A 811 21.19 -20.00 14.12
CA ALA A 811 21.51 -21.35 14.52
C ALA A 811 21.29 -22.34 13.36
N LEU A 812 21.93 -23.50 13.47
CA LEU A 812 21.61 -24.68 12.68
C LEU A 812 20.27 -25.28 13.14
N GLY A 813 19.44 -25.76 12.21
CA GLY A 813 18.19 -26.46 12.49
C GLY A 813 16.96 -25.55 12.53
N LEU A 814 15.86 -26.03 13.10
CA LEU A 814 14.58 -25.33 13.17
C LEU A 814 14.64 -24.10 14.10
N GLY A 815 13.91 -23.04 13.73
CA GLY A 815 13.89 -21.75 14.44
C GLY A 815 13.40 -21.81 15.90
N HIS A 816 12.75 -22.92 16.30
CA HIS A 816 12.39 -23.18 17.70
C HIS A 816 13.60 -23.09 18.63
N TYR A 817 14.80 -23.38 18.12
CA TYR A 817 16.04 -23.29 18.87
C TYR A 817 16.38 -21.84 19.25
N VAL A 818 16.36 -20.92 18.27
CA VAL A 818 16.68 -19.50 18.49
C VAL A 818 15.56 -18.79 19.26
N VAL A 819 14.30 -19.04 18.89
CA VAL A 819 13.12 -18.46 19.56
C VAL A 819 13.01 -18.93 21.02
N GLY A 820 13.46 -20.15 21.31
CA GLY A 820 13.55 -20.70 22.65
C GLY A 820 14.65 -20.07 23.53
N GLY A 821 15.50 -19.20 22.98
CA GLY A 821 16.60 -18.55 23.69
C GLY A 821 17.80 -19.47 23.97
N GLU A 822 17.99 -20.51 23.15
CA GLU A 822 19.11 -21.45 23.27
C GLU A 822 20.44 -20.83 22.74
N VAL A 823 21.56 -21.54 22.92
CA VAL A 823 22.92 -21.04 22.58
C VAL A 823 23.12 -20.93 21.07
N ALA A 824 23.04 -19.72 20.52
CA ALA A 824 23.10 -19.42 19.09
C ALA A 824 24.12 -18.32 18.76
N TYR A 825 24.53 -18.23 17.49
CA TYR A 825 25.55 -17.28 17.04
C TYR A 825 24.94 -15.90 16.72
N ARG A 826 25.49 -14.84 17.32
CA ARG A 826 25.03 -13.46 17.14
C ARG A 826 26.03 -12.64 16.32
N PHE A 827 25.52 -11.88 15.36
CA PHE A 827 26.33 -10.96 14.53
C PHE A 827 25.52 -9.72 14.12
N VAL A 828 26.19 -8.71 13.58
CA VAL A 828 25.55 -7.52 13.01
C VAL A 828 25.51 -7.64 11.48
N PRO A 829 24.32 -7.67 10.84
CA PRO A 829 24.20 -7.86 9.40
C PRO A 829 25.00 -6.84 8.56
N ARG A 830 25.10 -5.59 9.03
CA ARG A 830 25.87 -4.53 8.36
C ARG A 830 27.39 -4.68 8.49
N TYR A 831 27.85 -5.34 9.56
CA TYR A 831 29.27 -5.60 9.84
C TYR A 831 29.50 -7.08 10.16
N PRO A 832 29.24 -8.01 9.20
CA PRO A 832 29.23 -9.44 9.48
C PRO A 832 30.62 -10.01 9.80
N ASP A 833 31.69 -9.31 9.40
CA ASP A 833 33.08 -9.74 9.60
C ASP A 833 33.63 -9.42 11.00
N VAL A 834 32.94 -8.55 11.75
CA VAL A 834 33.40 -8.08 13.06
C VAL A 834 33.11 -9.15 14.12
N GLU A 835 34.17 -9.64 14.76
CA GLU A 835 34.04 -10.57 15.89
C GLU A 835 33.61 -9.83 17.16
N ILE A 836 32.41 -10.16 17.66
CA ILE A 836 31.80 -9.53 18.83
C ILE A 836 32.21 -10.25 20.14
N MET A 837 32.79 -11.45 20.03
CA MET A 837 33.14 -12.31 21.17
C MET A 837 34.59 -12.81 21.10
N PRO A 838 35.30 -12.92 22.23
CA PRO A 838 36.59 -13.60 22.31
C PRO A 838 36.51 -15.08 21.88
N VAL A 839 37.60 -15.62 21.33
CA VAL A 839 37.70 -17.01 20.84
C VAL A 839 37.31 -18.04 21.90
N LYS A 840 37.78 -17.86 23.14
CA LYS A 840 37.48 -18.79 24.24
C LYS A 840 35.99 -18.84 24.58
N ASP A 841 35.34 -17.68 24.60
CA ASP A 841 33.90 -17.57 24.85
C ASP A 841 33.11 -18.16 23.68
N LEU A 842 33.57 -17.97 22.45
CA LEU A 842 32.96 -18.56 21.27
C LEU A 842 32.99 -20.08 21.29
N VAL A 843 34.08 -20.70 21.76
CA VAL A 843 34.18 -22.16 21.93
C VAL A 843 33.26 -22.65 23.05
N GLN A 844 33.21 -21.93 24.17
CA GLN A 844 32.40 -22.32 25.33
C GLN A 844 30.89 -22.21 25.04
N HIS A 845 30.49 -21.15 24.33
CA HIS A 845 29.11 -20.80 24.00
C HIS A 845 28.76 -21.09 22.54
N SER A 846 29.33 -22.16 21.97
CA SER A 846 28.93 -22.64 20.64
C SER A 846 27.79 -23.65 20.71
N GLN A 847 26.94 -23.65 19.69
CA GLN A 847 25.84 -24.60 19.54
C GLN A 847 26.37 -26.05 19.49
N ARG A 848 25.87 -26.91 20.38
CA ARG A 848 26.25 -28.35 20.45
C ARG A 848 25.17 -29.30 19.96
N GLU A 849 23.93 -28.82 19.95
CA GLU A 849 22.75 -29.55 19.52
C GLU A 849 21.82 -28.62 18.74
N PHE A 850 20.94 -29.20 17.94
CA PHE A 850 19.95 -28.48 17.13
C PHE A 850 18.60 -29.20 17.17
N ILE A 851 17.54 -28.48 16.81
CA ILE A 851 16.18 -29.03 16.74
C ILE A 851 15.84 -29.38 15.29
N ALA A 852 15.29 -30.57 15.09
CA ALA A 852 14.74 -31.03 13.82
C ALA A 852 13.36 -31.64 14.03
N LEU A 853 12.58 -31.77 12.95
CA LEU A 853 11.33 -32.50 12.95
C LEU A 853 11.60 -33.99 12.70
N ASP A 854 11.03 -34.87 13.51
CA ASP A 854 11.15 -36.32 13.34
C ASP A 854 10.04 -36.84 12.42
N LEU A 855 10.41 -37.24 11.20
CA LEU A 855 9.49 -37.81 10.22
C LEU A 855 9.17 -39.28 10.49
N SER A 856 9.91 -39.98 11.36
CA SER A 856 9.59 -41.37 11.70
C SER A 856 8.44 -41.49 12.71
N ARG A 857 8.13 -40.38 13.39
CA ARG A 857 7.13 -40.34 14.45
C ARG A 857 5.71 -40.23 13.88
N MET A 858 5.07 -41.38 13.70
CA MET A 858 3.73 -41.49 13.09
C MET A 858 2.58 -41.35 14.10
N GLU A 859 2.80 -41.73 15.36
CA GLU A 859 1.83 -41.64 16.45
C GLU A 859 2.39 -40.73 17.55
N PHE A 860 1.61 -39.73 17.95
CA PHE A 860 1.96 -38.73 18.95
C PHE A 860 0.70 -38.17 19.60
N ASN A 861 0.79 -37.77 20.87
CA ASN A 861 -0.32 -37.18 21.61
C ASN A 861 -0.08 -35.69 21.86
N LEU A 862 -0.78 -34.83 21.12
CA LEU A 862 -0.63 -33.38 21.22
C LEU A 862 -1.08 -32.80 22.58
N ILE A 863 -1.92 -33.50 23.36
CA ILE A 863 -2.29 -33.06 24.72
C ILE A 863 -1.14 -33.32 25.69
N GLU A 864 -0.57 -34.52 25.67
CA GLU A 864 0.43 -34.93 26.67
C GLU A 864 1.81 -34.38 26.37
N GLU A 865 2.17 -34.31 25.09
CA GLU A 865 3.50 -33.93 24.64
C GLU A 865 3.60 -32.47 24.17
N GLY A 866 2.45 -31.82 23.96
CA GLY A 866 2.36 -30.42 23.58
C GLY A 866 3.10 -30.09 22.28
N GLU A 867 3.75 -28.92 22.25
CA GLU A 867 4.48 -28.41 21.07
C GLU A 867 5.73 -29.24 20.72
N GLN A 868 6.23 -30.04 21.66
CA GLN A 868 7.44 -30.86 21.48
C GLN A 868 7.13 -32.24 20.89
N ALA A 869 5.86 -32.57 20.66
CA ALA A 869 5.41 -33.90 20.25
C ALA A 869 6.14 -34.46 19.02
N CYS A 870 6.52 -33.63 18.06
CA CYS A 870 7.17 -34.09 16.81
C CYS A 870 8.63 -33.63 16.67
N LEU A 871 9.19 -32.99 17.70
CA LEU A 871 10.53 -32.40 17.64
C LEU A 871 11.58 -33.38 18.20
N ALA A 872 12.75 -33.39 17.58
CA ALA A 872 13.93 -34.13 18.02
C ALA A 872 15.09 -33.16 18.28
N ARG A 873 15.76 -33.29 19.42
CA ARG A 873 17.05 -32.63 19.71
C ARG A 873 18.17 -33.56 19.25
N LEU A 874 19.04 -33.07 18.37
CA LEU A 874 20.12 -33.82 17.74
C LEU A 874 21.47 -33.16 18.00
N PRO A 875 22.54 -33.92 18.27
CA PRO A 875 23.88 -33.35 18.36
C PRO A 875 24.36 -32.86 16.97
N ILE A 876 25.21 -31.82 16.93
CA ILE A 876 25.75 -31.28 15.67
C ILE A 876 26.53 -32.31 14.83
N SER A 877 27.00 -33.40 15.44
CA SER A 877 27.63 -34.52 14.74
C SER A 877 26.68 -35.24 13.76
N GLU A 878 25.38 -35.25 14.02
CA GLU A 878 24.39 -35.75 13.05
C GLU A 878 24.30 -34.84 11.82
N ALA A 879 24.37 -33.51 12.01
CA ALA A 879 24.42 -32.57 10.89
C ALA A 879 25.72 -32.66 10.09
N GLU A 880 26.84 -33.02 10.72
CA GLU A 880 28.10 -33.35 10.04
C GLU A 880 27.93 -34.58 9.14
N LYS A 881 27.27 -35.65 9.63
CA LYS A 881 26.94 -36.85 8.83
C LYS A 881 25.98 -36.54 7.67
N HIS A 882 25.01 -35.65 7.89
CA HIS A 882 24.08 -35.20 6.85
C HIS A 882 24.75 -34.30 5.79
N GLY A 883 25.98 -33.83 6.05
CA GLY A 883 26.72 -32.92 5.16
C GLY A 883 26.24 -31.47 5.20
N THR A 884 25.37 -31.10 6.14
CA THR A 884 24.82 -29.74 6.25
C THR A 884 25.75 -28.77 6.96
N LEU A 885 26.75 -29.28 7.68
CA LEU A 885 27.61 -28.49 8.57
C LEU A 885 28.75 -27.75 7.86
N LEU A 886 29.10 -28.14 6.63
CA LEU A 886 30.34 -27.75 5.94
C LEU A 886 30.62 -26.24 5.93
N HIS A 887 29.60 -25.43 5.59
CA HIS A 887 29.72 -23.97 5.49
C HIS A 887 29.20 -23.22 6.72
N LEU A 888 28.80 -23.95 7.77
CA LEU A 888 28.18 -23.38 8.97
C LEU A 888 29.13 -23.39 10.17
N ALA A 889 30.17 -24.23 10.12
CA ALA A 889 31.08 -24.46 11.23
C ALA A 889 32.54 -24.14 10.88
N SER A 890 33.31 -23.89 11.93
CA SER A 890 34.77 -23.81 11.93
C SER A 890 35.35 -24.83 12.92
N VAL A 891 36.66 -25.03 12.90
CA VAL A 891 37.40 -25.91 13.80
C VAL A 891 38.27 -25.08 14.74
N TYR A 892 38.19 -25.36 16.04
CA TYR A 892 39.10 -24.79 17.04
C TYR A 892 40.41 -25.58 17.12
N ASP A 893 41.54 -24.89 16.99
CA ASP A 893 42.87 -25.43 17.24
C ASP A 893 43.35 -24.97 18.63
N PRO A 894 43.29 -25.84 19.65
CA PRO A 894 43.68 -25.49 21.02
C PRO A 894 45.19 -25.27 21.19
N VAL A 895 46.02 -25.74 20.25
CA VAL A 895 47.48 -25.61 20.32
C VAL A 895 47.91 -24.20 19.95
N ASN A 896 47.26 -23.61 18.96
CA ASN A 896 47.60 -22.28 18.43
C ASN A 896 46.58 -21.20 18.80
N ASP A 897 45.56 -21.52 19.61
CA ASP A 897 44.46 -20.64 20.03
C ASP A 897 43.81 -19.91 18.84
N ARG A 898 43.51 -20.68 17.77
CA ARG A 898 42.96 -20.16 16.51
C ARG A 898 41.72 -20.93 16.06
N ILE A 899 40.98 -20.30 15.16
CA ILE A 899 39.80 -20.89 14.51
C ILE A 899 40.06 -21.00 13.01
N ASP A 900 39.99 -22.22 12.50
CA ASP A 900 40.12 -22.53 11.07
C ASP A 900 38.72 -22.72 10.46
N PRO A 901 38.29 -21.91 9.47
CA PRO A 901 37.01 -22.09 8.79
C PRO A 901 36.85 -23.46 8.11
N GLY A 902 35.64 -24.00 8.13
CA GLY A 902 35.29 -25.29 7.53
C GLY A 902 35.48 -26.50 8.47
N LEU A 903 35.61 -27.70 7.88
CA LEU A 903 35.65 -28.98 8.61
C LEU A 903 36.93 -29.80 8.38
N THR A 904 37.91 -29.27 7.62
CA THR A 904 39.09 -30.02 7.17
C THR A 904 40.13 -30.25 8.26
N SER A 905 40.23 -29.35 9.23
CA SER A 905 41.11 -29.48 10.39
C SER A 905 40.54 -30.43 11.47
N ALA A 906 41.43 -31.03 12.27
CA ALA A 906 41.03 -31.83 13.42
C ALA A 906 40.87 -30.93 14.67
N GLY A 907 39.75 -31.03 15.37
CA GLY A 907 39.48 -30.27 16.58
C GLY A 907 37.97 -30.08 16.87
N PRO A 908 37.61 -29.46 18.00
CA PRO A 908 36.22 -29.15 18.34
C PRO A 908 35.55 -28.26 17.27
N ARG A 909 34.27 -28.53 16.99
CA ARG A 909 33.48 -27.75 16.03
C ARG A 909 32.88 -26.52 16.71
N ILE A 910 32.94 -25.38 16.02
CA ILE A 910 32.32 -24.11 16.42
C ILE A 910 31.31 -23.71 15.34
N ILE A 911 30.04 -23.52 15.70
CA ILE A 911 29.03 -22.92 14.82
C ILE A 911 29.18 -21.40 14.85
N ASN A 912 29.76 -20.85 13.78
CA ASN A 912 30.02 -19.41 13.63
C ASN A 912 29.77 -18.89 12.20
N PHE A 913 29.33 -19.77 11.29
CA PHE A 913 28.97 -19.42 9.91
C PHE A 913 30.07 -18.68 9.13
N ALA A 914 31.35 -18.97 9.40
CA ALA A 914 32.49 -18.21 8.86
C ALA A 914 32.50 -18.13 7.31
N ASP A 915 32.24 -19.23 6.61
CA ASP A 915 32.14 -19.26 5.13
C ASP A 915 31.08 -18.29 4.59
N ILE A 916 29.98 -18.13 5.32
CA ILE A 916 28.85 -17.30 4.91
C ILE A 916 29.07 -15.84 5.29
N LEU A 917 29.48 -15.58 6.53
CA LEU A 917 29.59 -14.23 7.06
C LEU A 917 30.90 -13.55 6.63
N LYS A 918 32.03 -14.26 6.68
CA LYS A 918 33.36 -13.71 6.34
C LYS A 918 33.73 -13.82 4.87
N TYR A 919 33.33 -14.91 4.23
CA TYR A 919 33.71 -15.21 2.83
C TYR A 919 32.55 -15.08 1.85
N ASN A 920 31.37 -14.64 2.31
CA ASN A 920 30.19 -14.35 1.50
C ASN A 920 29.80 -15.51 0.56
N TYR A 921 29.88 -16.76 1.04
CA TYR A 921 29.46 -17.95 0.28
C TYR A 921 28.02 -17.84 -0.22
N ILE A 922 27.14 -17.26 0.62
CA ILE A 922 25.81 -16.79 0.23
C ILE A 922 25.60 -15.40 0.84
N PRO A 923 24.84 -14.48 0.19
CA PRO A 923 24.68 -13.11 0.65
C PRO A 923 23.67 -12.97 1.81
N LEU A 924 23.79 -13.80 2.86
CA LEU A 924 22.84 -13.86 3.98
C LEU A 924 22.82 -12.56 4.79
N ALA A 925 23.98 -12.04 5.18
CA ALA A 925 24.06 -10.80 5.97
C ALA A 925 23.41 -9.62 5.23
N ARG A 926 23.71 -9.49 3.93
CA ARG A 926 23.09 -8.48 3.05
C ARG A 926 21.59 -8.70 2.88
N ALA A 927 21.12 -9.94 2.79
CA ALA A 927 19.68 -10.24 2.72
C ALA A 927 18.97 -9.77 4.00
N ILE A 928 19.52 -10.08 5.17
CA ILE A 928 18.96 -9.67 6.46
C ILE A 928 18.95 -8.15 6.61
N ASP A 929 20.07 -7.47 6.33
CA ASP A 929 20.17 -6.00 6.39
C ASP A 929 19.12 -5.33 5.49
N LEU A 930 19.01 -5.78 4.23
CA LEU A 930 18.00 -5.29 3.28
C LEU A 930 16.57 -5.53 3.77
N MET A 931 16.28 -6.71 4.34
CA MET A 931 14.95 -7.04 4.85
C MET A 931 14.59 -6.20 6.08
N LEU A 932 15.52 -6.02 7.01
CA LEU A 932 15.31 -5.15 8.17
C LEU A 932 15.04 -3.71 7.74
N ASP A 933 15.80 -3.18 6.78
CA ASP A 933 15.62 -1.82 6.28
C ASP A 933 14.28 -1.63 5.57
N ILE A 934 13.89 -2.56 4.68
CA ILE A 934 12.60 -2.50 3.98
C ILE A 934 11.44 -2.61 4.97
N MET A 935 11.49 -3.56 5.91
CA MET A 935 10.40 -3.80 6.85
C MET A 935 10.28 -2.68 7.88
N ARG A 936 11.40 -2.12 8.37
CA ARG A 936 11.42 -0.94 9.24
C ARG A 936 10.74 0.25 8.59
N GLU A 937 11.10 0.55 7.34
CA GLU A 937 10.50 1.67 6.60
C GLU A 937 9.01 1.44 6.33
N ALA A 938 8.63 0.21 5.98
CA ALA A 938 7.27 -0.13 5.63
C ALA A 938 6.32 -0.17 6.85
N VAL A 939 6.82 -0.56 8.02
CA VAL A 939 6.09 -0.55 9.30
C VAL A 939 6.11 0.85 9.95
N GLY A 940 7.12 1.68 9.67
CA GLY A 940 7.27 3.02 10.26
C GLY A 940 7.90 3.02 11.65
N GLY A 941 8.63 1.96 12.02
CA GLY A 941 9.27 1.81 13.33
C GLY A 941 10.19 0.58 13.36
N PRO A 942 10.95 0.37 14.45
CA PRO A 942 11.81 -0.79 14.60
C PRO A 942 11.04 -2.12 14.46
N VAL A 943 11.68 -3.15 13.89
CA VAL A 943 11.04 -4.44 13.60
C VAL A 943 11.95 -5.62 13.94
N GLU A 944 11.33 -6.74 14.28
CA GLU A 944 11.94 -8.06 14.36
C GLU A 944 11.41 -8.94 13.22
N ILE A 945 12.31 -9.71 12.60
CA ILE A 945 11.97 -10.73 11.62
C ILE A 945 12.43 -12.12 12.07
N GLU A 946 11.64 -13.14 11.78
CA GLU A 946 12.03 -14.55 11.87
C GLU A 946 12.30 -15.09 10.46
N PHE A 947 13.39 -15.82 10.27
CA PHE A 947 13.77 -16.34 8.96
C PHE A 947 14.33 -17.76 9.00
N ALA A 948 14.30 -18.41 7.86
CA ALA A 948 15.00 -19.67 7.59
C ALA A 948 15.70 -19.61 6.23
N VAL A 949 16.78 -20.37 6.08
CA VAL A 949 17.58 -20.39 4.85
C VAL A 949 17.74 -21.83 4.37
N ASP A 950 17.39 -22.04 3.11
CA ASP A 950 17.87 -23.19 2.36
C ASP A 950 19.15 -22.80 1.61
N ALA A 951 20.29 -23.23 2.13
CA ALA A 951 21.60 -23.00 1.55
C ALA A 951 21.96 -24.00 0.43
N SER A 952 21.06 -24.93 0.07
CA SER A 952 21.34 -25.91 -0.97
C SER A 952 21.35 -25.26 -2.37
N SER A 953 22.47 -25.42 -3.08
CA SER A 953 22.66 -24.96 -4.47
C SER A 953 22.51 -26.09 -5.49
N LYS A 954 21.68 -27.10 -5.19
CA LYS A 954 21.55 -28.30 -6.04
C LYS A 954 20.86 -27.96 -7.37
N ASN A 955 21.41 -28.48 -8.48
CA ASN A 955 20.86 -28.35 -9.83
C ASN A 955 20.73 -26.91 -10.36
N GLY A 956 21.64 -26.01 -9.99
CA GLY A 956 21.62 -24.63 -10.46
C GLY A 956 20.52 -23.76 -9.84
N LYS A 957 19.84 -24.24 -8.80
CA LYS A 957 18.95 -23.41 -7.98
C LYS A 957 19.77 -22.53 -7.04
N ARG A 958 19.38 -21.25 -6.94
CA ARG A 958 19.97 -20.31 -5.99
C ARG A 958 19.51 -20.65 -4.56
N PRO A 959 20.33 -20.38 -3.53
CA PRO A 959 19.91 -20.38 -2.14
C PRO A 959 18.65 -19.54 -1.93
N VAL A 960 17.79 -19.95 -1.00
CA VAL A 960 16.52 -19.27 -0.73
C VAL A 960 16.46 -18.80 0.72
N PHE A 961 16.21 -17.51 0.90
CA PHE A 961 15.90 -16.88 2.18
C PHE A 961 14.37 -16.82 2.34
N TYR A 962 13.86 -17.52 3.34
CA TYR A 962 12.45 -17.55 3.68
C TYR A 962 12.18 -16.61 4.85
N LEU A 963 11.33 -15.61 4.62
CA LEU A 963 10.82 -14.74 5.68
C LEU A 963 9.58 -15.40 6.32
N LEU A 964 9.66 -15.71 7.61
CA LEU A 964 8.68 -16.54 8.32
C LEU A 964 7.74 -15.73 9.21
N GLN A 965 8.18 -14.60 9.74
CA GLN A 965 7.38 -13.71 10.57
C GLN A 965 7.97 -12.29 10.58
N LEU A 966 7.11 -11.29 10.76
CA LEU A 966 7.44 -9.89 11.01
C LEU A 966 6.71 -9.45 12.27
N LYS A 967 7.42 -8.80 13.19
CA LYS A 967 6.86 -8.23 14.42
C LYS A 967 7.33 -6.78 14.57
N PRO A 968 6.44 -5.81 14.77
CA PRO A 968 6.84 -4.47 15.19
C PRO A 968 7.51 -4.52 16.57
N MET A 969 8.60 -3.79 16.75
CA MET A 969 9.24 -3.58 18.05
C MET A 969 8.76 -2.26 18.65
N TYR A 970 8.63 -2.22 19.98
CA TYR A 970 8.19 -1.02 20.66
C TYR A 970 9.33 0.02 20.73
N GLY A 971 9.12 1.19 20.12
CA GLY A 971 9.93 2.37 20.39
C GLY A 971 9.46 3.00 21.70
N SER A 972 10.38 3.22 22.65
CA SER A 972 10.05 3.93 23.90
C SER A 972 9.46 5.31 23.59
N GLY A 973 8.20 5.51 23.96
CA GLY A 973 7.51 6.80 23.83
C GLY A 973 8.07 7.85 24.78
N GLU A 974 8.11 9.09 24.26
CA GLU A 974 8.47 10.38 24.87
C GLU A 974 9.92 10.58 25.36
N ASP A 975 10.51 11.74 25.04
CA ASP A 975 11.87 12.09 25.42
C ASP A 975 11.96 12.41 26.92
N PHE A 976 12.20 11.38 27.74
CA PHE A 976 12.50 11.53 29.17
C PHE A 976 14.02 11.41 29.39
N SER A 977 14.65 12.49 29.88
CA SER A 977 16.08 12.52 30.19
C SER A 977 16.30 13.14 31.56
N PHE A 978 17.20 12.55 32.34
CA PHE A 978 17.64 13.08 33.63
C PHE A 978 19.18 12.99 33.77
N ASN A 979 19.73 13.62 34.80
CA ASN A 979 21.13 13.46 35.18
C ASN A 979 21.21 12.69 36.51
N PRO A 980 21.88 11.52 36.57
CA PRO A 980 21.99 10.73 37.80
C PRO A 980 22.72 11.47 38.94
N ASP A 981 23.53 12.48 38.64
CA ASP A 981 24.25 13.28 39.64
C ASP A 981 23.35 14.31 40.37
N ASP A 982 22.11 14.50 39.91
CA ASP A 982 21.15 15.41 40.56
C ASP A 982 20.62 14.85 41.89
N PHE A 983 20.93 13.58 42.22
CA PHE A 983 20.47 12.89 43.42
C PHE A 983 21.63 12.65 44.39
N PRO A 984 21.47 12.97 45.69
CA PRO A 984 22.52 12.74 46.67
C PRO A 984 22.72 11.22 46.93
N GLU A 985 23.97 10.77 47.05
CA GLU A 985 24.33 9.34 47.11
C GLU A 985 23.64 8.57 48.26
N ASN A 986 23.32 9.24 49.36
CA ASN A 986 22.62 8.66 50.51
C ASN A 986 21.12 8.41 50.25
N ALA A 987 20.53 9.02 49.22
CA ALA A 987 19.14 8.80 48.83
C ALA A 987 19.00 7.75 47.71
N VAL A 988 20.10 7.39 47.05
CA VAL A 988 20.12 6.44 45.93
C VAL A 988 20.21 5.00 46.45
N LEU A 989 19.12 4.25 46.30
CA LEU A 989 19.06 2.84 46.65
C LEU A 989 19.76 1.96 45.60
N LEU A 990 19.55 2.32 44.33
CA LEU A 990 20.08 1.59 43.18
C LEU A 990 20.42 2.55 42.04
N ARG A 991 21.58 2.35 41.41
CA ARG A 991 21.99 3.00 40.16
C ARG A 991 22.46 1.94 39.16
N SER A 992 22.03 2.08 37.91
CA SER A 992 22.44 1.20 36.82
C SER A 992 22.73 2.00 35.55
N GLY A 993 23.89 1.73 34.93
CA GLY A 993 24.26 2.21 33.59
C GLY A 993 23.81 1.29 32.45
N LYS A 994 22.99 0.28 32.77
CA LYS A 994 22.36 -0.65 31.83
C LYS A 994 20.89 -0.81 32.20
N SER A 995 20.08 0.18 31.85
CA SER A 995 18.64 0.15 32.06
C SER A 995 17.82 0.15 30.78
N MET A 996 16.67 -0.51 30.86
CA MET A 996 15.60 -0.45 29.87
C MET A 996 14.28 -0.04 30.52
N GLY A 997 13.48 0.67 29.75
CA GLY A 997 12.35 1.45 30.24
C GLY A 997 12.63 2.94 30.11
N ASN A 998 11.57 3.73 30.10
CA ASN A 998 11.67 5.18 29.93
C ASN A 998 10.58 5.87 30.75
N GLY A 999 10.93 6.95 31.42
CA GLY A 999 10.01 7.74 32.24
C GLY A 999 10.26 7.64 33.75
N LYS A 1000 9.24 8.04 34.52
CA LYS A 1000 9.26 8.14 35.99
C LYS A 1000 8.17 7.26 36.59
N ILE A 1001 8.50 6.53 37.65
CA ILE A 1001 7.56 5.77 38.49
C ILE A 1001 7.70 6.28 39.93
N ASP A 1002 6.61 6.75 40.53
CA ASP A 1002 6.63 7.39 41.86
C ASP A 1002 5.52 6.88 42.81
N ASP A 1003 4.95 5.71 42.53
CA ASP A 1003 3.85 5.09 43.27
C ASP A 1003 4.22 3.76 43.95
N LEU A 1004 5.47 3.30 43.87
CA LEU A 1004 5.89 1.99 44.38
C LEU A 1004 6.37 2.05 45.83
N THR A 1005 5.76 1.25 46.72
CA THR A 1005 6.18 1.10 48.13
C THR A 1005 6.80 -0.25 48.46
N GLU A 1006 6.58 -1.26 47.62
CA GLU A 1006 6.96 -2.65 47.92
C GLU A 1006 8.25 -3.04 47.17
N ILE A 1007 9.20 -3.65 47.89
CA ILE A 1007 10.42 -4.21 47.30
C ILE A 1007 10.54 -5.68 47.72
N VAL A 1008 10.70 -6.55 46.73
CA VAL A 1008 10.95 -7.98 46.88
C VAL A 1008 12.36 -8.25 46.38
N TYR A 1009 13.22 -8.81 47.21
CA TYR A 1009 14.59 -9.12 46.81
C TYR A 1009 15.06 -10.48 47.29
N VAL A 1010 15.92 -11.12 46.50
CA VAL A 1010 16.66 -12.31 46.91
C VAL A 1010 17.82 -11.87 47.78
N ASP A 1011 17.92 -12.40 48.99
CA ASP A 1011 18.98 -12.07 49.94
C ASP A 1011 20.32 -12.65 49.45
N PRO A 1012 21.34 -11.82 49.15
CA PRO A 1012 22.64 -12.31 48.68
C PRO A 1012 23.30 -13.29 49.66
N ASP A 1013 23.09 -13.12 50.97
CA ASP A 1013 23.69 -13.97 51.99
C ASP A 1013 23.04 -15.37 52.05
N ALA A 1014 21.78 -15.47 51.61
CA ALA A 1014 21.02 -16.73 51.57
C ALA A 1014 21.03 -17.38 50.18
N PHE A 1015 21.53 -16.70 49.15
CA PHE A 1015 21.46 -17.17 47.77
C PHE A 1015 22.29 -18.43 47.53
N ASP A 1016 21.66 -19.45 46.93
CA ASP A 1016 22.31 -20.68 46.50
C ASP A 1016 21.94 -20.99 45.05
N LYS A 1017 22.95 -20.98 44.15
CA LYS A 1017 22.79 -21.26 42.72
C LYS A 1017 22.26 -22.65 42.41
N THR A 1018 22.33 -23.60 43.35
CA THR A 1018 21.78 -24.95 43.18
C THR A 1018 20.30 -25.06 43.54
N ARG A 1019 19.75 -24.05 44.25
CA ARG A 1019 18.38 -24.02 44.77
C ARG A 1019 17.51 -22.95 44.11
N THR A 1020 17.91 -22.43 42.95
CA THR A 1020 17.16 -21.42 42.18
C THR A 1020 15.69 -21.79 41.88
N PRO A 1021 15.28 -23.06 41.68
CA PRO A 1021 13.86 -23.40 41.53
C PRO A 1021 13.03 -23.20 42.80
N GLU A 1022 13.65 -23.31 43.98
CA GLU A 1022 12.97 -23.06 45.26
C GLU A 1022 12.77 -21.56 45.48
N ILE A 1023 13.75 -20.75 45.08
CA ILE A 1023 13.65 -19.28 45.06
C ILE A 1023 12.47 -18.85 44.17
N ALA A 1024 12.34 -19.43 42.97
CA ALA A 1024 11.22 -19.13 42.08
C ALA A 1024 9.84 -19.40 42.72
N LYS A 1025 9.71 -20.48 43.50
CA LYS A 1025 8.47 -20.80 44.23
C LYS A 1025 8.17 -19.83 45.38
N GLU A 1026 9.19 -19.37 46.11
CA GLU A 1026 8.99 -18.34 47.14
C GLU A 1026 8.49 -17.02 46.52
N ILE A 1027 9.06 -16.64 45.37
CA ILE A 1027 8.65 -15.45 44.63
C ILE A 1027 7.21 -15.58 44.14
N GLU A 1028 6.82 -16.75 43.62
CA GLU A 1028 5.45 -17.03 43.19
C GLU A 1028 4.43 -16.78 44.32
N LEU A 1029 4.72 -17.24 45.54
CA LEU A 1029 3.85 -17.05 46.71
C LEU A 1029 3.71 -15.56 47.08
N ILE A 1030 4.80 -14.80 47.04
CA ILE A 1030 4.80 -13.36 47.32
C ILE A 1030 4.04 -12.61 46.22
N ASN A 1031 4.29 -12.93 44.95
CA ASN A 1031 3.62 -12.34 43.80
C ASN A 1031 2.10 -12.56 43.87
N ALA A 1032 1.65 -13.77 44.19
CA ALA A 1032 0.23 -14.09 44.35
C ALA A 1032 -0.44 -13.27 45.48
N ARG A 1033 0.26 -13.05 46.60
CA ARG A 1033 -0.23 -12.21 47.71
C ARG A 1033 -0.35 -10.74 47.27
N LEU A 1034 0.69 -10.19 46.65
CA LEU A 1034 0.71 -8.80 46.20
C LEU A 1034 -0.31 -8.52 45.08
N ILE A 1035 -0.61 -9.51 44.24
CA ILE A 1035 -1.71 -9.46 43.26
C ILE A 1035 -3.06 -9.32 43.99
N ALA A 1036 -3.31 -10.14 45.02
CA ALA A 1036 -4.55 -10.09 45.79
C ALA A 1036 -4.73 -8.74 46.51
N GLU A 1037 -3.63 -8.15 46.97
CA GLU A 1037 -3.60 -6.84 47.63
C GLU A 1037 -3.58 -5.65 46.66
N ARG A 1038 -3.49 -5.90 45.34
CA ARG A 1038 -3.34 -4.88 44.28
C ARG A 1038 -2.14 -3.95 44.47
N ARG A 1039 -1.04 -4.47 45.00
CA ARG A 1039 0.20 -3.71 45.21
C ARG A 1039 1.27 -4.13 44.20
N LYS A 1040 1.78 -3.17 43.43
CA LYS A 1040 2.92 -3.40 42.52
C LYS A 1040 4.24 -3.30 43.29
N TYR A 1041 5.30 -3.93 42.80
CA TYR A 1041 6.57 -4.02 43.53
C TYR A 1041 7.81 -3.97 42.63
N ILE A 1042 8.96 -3.68 43.23
CA ILE A 1042 10.29 -3.82 42.62
C ILE A 1042 10.83 -5.21 42.95
N LEU A 1043 11.25 -5.97 41.94
CA LEU A 1043 11.88 -7.28 42.10
C LEU A 1043 13.40 -7.17 41.89
N ILE A 1044 14.21 -7.65 42.83
CA ILE A 1044 15.68 -7.61 42.76
C ILE A 1044 16.26 -9.01 42.98
N GLY A 1045 17.12 -9.51 42.11
CA GLY A 1045 17.73 -10.82 42.33
C GLY A 1045 18.91 -11.15 41.44
N PRO A 1046 19.73 -12.14 41.86
CA PRO A 1046 20.96 -12.49 41.18
C PRO A 1046 20.74 -13.31 39.90
N GLY A 1047 21.54 -12.98 38.88
CA GLY A 1047 21.51 -13.55 37.53
C GLY A 1047 20.20 -13.33 36.79
N ARG A 1048 19.97 -14.15 35.76
CA ARG A 1048 18.85 -13.94 34.82
C ARG A 1048 17.51 -14.38 35.39
N TRP A 1049 16.49 -13.54 35.26
CA TRP A 1049 15.12 -13.99 35.48
C TRP A 1049 14.61 -14.78 34.26
N GLY A 1050 13.97 -15.93 34.50
CA GLY A 1050 13.36 -16.75 33.45
C GLY A 1050 14.33 -17.62 32.65
N SER A 1051 15.56 -17.79 33.12
CA SER A 1051 16.53 -18.73 32.53
C SER A 1051 16.09 -20.18 32.73
N ARG A 1052 16.12 -21.00 31.67
CA ARG A 1052 15.99 -22.46 31.79
C ARG A 1052 17.23 -23.10 32.42
N ASP A 1053 18.39 -22.44 32.31
CA ASP A 1053 19.62 -22.83 33.00
C ASP A 1053 19.60 -22.32 34.45
N ARG A 1054 19.49 -23.26 35.37
CA ARG A 1054 19.38 -23.04 36.82
C ARG A 1054 20.67 -22.51 37.45
N PHE A 1055 21.80 -22.65 36.75
CA PHE A 1055 23.13 -22.25 37.24
C PHE A 1055 23.56 -20.86 36.76
N VAL A 1056 22.75 -20.20 35.92
CA VAL A 1056 23.02 -18.86 35.37
C VAL A 1056 21.86 -17.89 35.67
N GLY A 1057 20.74 -18.39 36.20
CA GLY A 1057 19.60 -17.56 36.58
C GLY A 1057 18.53 -18.27 37.39
N ILE A 1058 17.49 -17.53 37.75
CA ILE A 1058 16.34 -18.01 38.51
C ILE A 1058 15.21 -18.38 37.52
N PRO A 1059 14.77 -19.66 37.47
CA PRO A 1059 13.86 -20.16 36.45
C PRO A 1059 12.38 -19.80 36.74
N VAL A 1060 12.08 -18.50 36.83
CA VAL A 1060 10.72 -18.00 36.98
C VAL A 1060 9.97 -18.03 35.64
N VAL A 1061 8.70 -18.42 35.65
CA VAL A 1061 7.81 -18.16 34.50
C VAL A 1061 7.08 -16.83 34.69
N TRP A 1062 6.68 -16.19 33.58
CA TRP A 1062 6.04 -14.87 33.62
C TRP A 1062 4.90 -14.72 34.67
N PRO A 1063 3.96 -15.67 34.80
CA PRO A 1063 2.91 -15.59 35.83
C PRO A 1063 3.42 -15.47 37.28
N GLN A 1064 4.63 -15.96 37.57
CA GLN A 1064 5.21 -15.95 38.92
C GLN A 1064 5.75 -14.57 39.32
N ILE A 1065 5.96 -13.66 38.37
CA ILE A 1065 6.48 -12.30 38.62
C ILE A 1065 5.65 -11.20 37.95
N SER A 1066 4.48 -11.55 37.42
CA SER A 1066 3.64 -10.70 36.57
C SER A 1066 3.18 -9.38 37.20
N ASN A 1067 3.30 -9.24 38.53
CA ASN A 1067 2.89 -8.06 39.26
C ASN A 1067 4.07 -7.13 39.62
N ALA A 1068 5.29 -7.48 39.25
CA ALA A 1068 6.46 -6.61 39.34
C ALA A 1068 6.33 -5.43 38.35
N ARG A 1069 6.71 -4.23 38.80
CA ARG A 1069 6.71 -3.00 37.99
C ARG A 1069 8.12 -2.56 37.60
N VAL A 1070 9.12 -3.02 38.35
CA VAL A 1070 10.54 -2.91 38.02
C VAL A 1070 11.20 -4.24 38.35
N ILE A 1071 12.04 -4.74 37.46
CA ILE A 1071 12.82 -5.97 37.60
C ILE A 1071 14.29 -5.60 37.52
N VAL A 1072 15.06 -6.09 38.49
CA VAL A 1072 16.49 -5.83 38.62
C VAL A 1072 17.22 -7.16 38.62
N GLU A 1073 18.18 -7.28 37.71
CA GLU A 1073 19.13 -8.38 37.67
C GLU A 1073 20.49 -7.90 38.17
N THR A 1074 21.10 -8.67 39.07
CA THR A 1074 22.44 -8.35 39.61
C THR A 1074 23.40 -9.50 39.40
N SER A 1075 24.67 -9.22 39.10
CA SER A 1075 25.73 -10.23 39.21
C SER A 1075 26.20 -10.37 40.67
N LEU A 1076 26.80 -11.51 41.02
CA LEU A 1076 27.55 -11.74 42.26
C LEU A 1076 28.99 -12.20 41.92
N GLU A 1077 29.92 -12.22 42.89
CA GLU A 1077 31.34 -12.58 42.67
C GLU A 1077 31.54 -13.91 41.92
N ASP A 1078 30.68 -14.92 42.16
CA ASP A 1078 30.69 -16.23 41.50
C ASP A 1078 29.41 -16.53 40.66
N PHE A 1079 28.69 -15.48 40.24
CA PHE A 1079 27.44 -15.60 39.48
C PHE A 1079 27.32 -14.46 38.44
N PRO A 1080 27.85 -14.65 37.20
CA PRO A 1080 27.90 -13.59 36.20
C PRO A 1080 26.53 -13.30 35.60
N LEU A 1081 26.36 -12.06 35.14
CA LEU A 1081 25.16 -11.60 34.44
C LEU A 1081 25.45 -11.47 32.93
N ASP A 1082 25.11 -12.50 32.16
CA ASP A 1082 25.21 -12.46 30.70
C ASP A 1082 24.01 -11.74 30.08
N ALA A 1083 24.18 -11.01 28.97
CA ALA A 1083 23.09 -10.30 28.27
C ALA A 1083 22.09 -11.25 27.60
N SER A 1084 20.83 -11.30 28.06
CA SER A 1084 19.74 -12.10 27.47
C SER A 1084 18.76 -11.20 26.74
N LEU A 1085 18.81 -11.18 25.40
CA LEU A 1085 18.01 -10.26 24.57
C LEU A 1085 17.05 -10.95 23.61
N GLY A 1086 16.94 -12.27 23.68
CA GLY A 1086 16.22 -13.08 22.69
C GLY A 1086 15.19 -14.05 23.27
N SER A 1087 14.73 -13.87 24.51
CA SER A 1087 13.72 -14.76 25.10
C SER A 1087 12.33 -14.13 25.06
N HIS A 1088 11.28 -14.94 24.89
CA HIS A 1088 9.87 -14.52 25.03
C HIS A 1088 9.60 -13.74 26.33
N PHE A 1089 10.34 -14.08 27.39
CA PHE A 1089 10.30 -13.39 28.67
C PHE A 1089 10.66 -11.89 28.55
N PHE A 1090 11.65 -11.55 27.71
CA PHE A 1090 12.10 -10.17 27.49
C PHE A 1090 11.07 -9.32 26.74
N HIS A 1091 10.38 -9.90 25.76
CA HIS A 1091 9.31 -9.21 25.03
C HIS A 1091 8.17 -8.77 25.94
N ASN A 1092 7.76 -9.63 26.88
CA ASN A 1092 6.71 -9.31 27.86
C ASN A 1092 7.10 -8.16 28.80
N ILE A 1093 8.38 -8.06 29.16
CA ILE A 1093 8.90 -6.97 30.00
C ILE A 1093 8.80 -5.63 29.25
N THR A 1094 9.18 -5.63 27.97
CA THR A 1094 9.12 -4.42 27.14
C THR A 1094 7.70 -3.97 26.81
N SER A 1095 6.75 -4.90 26.59
CA SER A 1095 5.36 -4.56 26.22
C SER A 1095 4.53 -4.00 27.38
N MET A 1096 4.87 -4.34 28.63
CA MET A 1096 4.13 -3.91 29.82
C MET A 1096 4.68 -2.64 30.49
N ASN A 1097 5.63 -1.95 29.85
CA ASN A 1097 6.32 -0.78 30.39
C ASN A 1097 6.90 -1.06 31.80
N ILE A 1098 7.54 -2.21 31.96
CA ILE A 1098 8.23 -2.61 33.19
C ILE A 1098 9.65 -2.08 33.12
N GLY A 1099 10.11 -1.44 34.19
CA GLY A 1099 11.52 -1.03 34.28
C GLY A 1099 12.41 -2.26 34.40
N TYR A 1100 13.42 -2.39 33.56
CA TYR A 1100 14.33 -3.53 33.58
C TYR A 1100 15.76 -3.07 33.73
N LEU A 1101 16.39 -3.39 34.85
CA LEU A 1101 17.67 -2.83 35.26
C LEU A 1101 18.70 -3.97 35.41
N SER A 1102 19.89 -3.78 34.85
CA SER A 1102 21.01 -4.71 35.03
C SER A 1102 22.12 -4.02 35.84
N VAL A 1103 22.52 -4.63 36.95
CA VAL A 1103 23.57 -4.11 37.84
C VAL A 1103 24.75 -5.08 37.83
N GLN A 1104 25.92 -4.60 37.42
CA GLN A 1104 27.14 -5.40 37.50
C GLN A 1104 27.95 -5.08 38.77
N HIS A 1105 28.25 -6.11 39.55
CA HIS A 1105 29.04 -6.04 40.78
C HIS A 1105 30.45 -5.48 40.56
N ALA A 1106 31.03 -5.72 39.38
CA ALA A 1106 32.37 -5.27 39.02
C ALA A 1106 32.41 -3.85 38.38
N SER A 1107 31.27 -3.19 38.21
CA SER A 1107 31.18 -1.85 37.62
C SER A 1107 31.40 -0.76 38.67
N GLY A 1108 32.23 0.25 38.37
CA GLY A 1108 32.40 1.42 39.25
C GLY A 1108 31.23 2.40 39.23
N PHE A 1109 30.28 2.24 38.29
CA PHE A 1109 29.11 3.10 38.15
C PHE A 1109 27.84 2.50 38.77
N ASP A 1110 27.67 1.18 38.67
CA ASP A 1110 26.47 0.47 39.15
C ASP A 1110 26.54 0.27 40.66
N ILE A 1111 25.44 0.56 41.37
CA ILE A 1111 25.38 0.48 42.84
C ILE A 1111 24.06 -0.16 43.26
N ILE A 1112 24.11 -1.08 44.21
CA ILE A 1112 22.96 -1.53 45.02
C ILE A 1112 23.34 -1.41 46.49
N GLN A 1113 22.57 -0.65 47.27
CA GLN A 1113 22.80 -0.51 48.71
C GLN A 1113 22.13 -1.63 49.52
N TRP A 1114 22.76 -2.82 49.54
CA TRP A 1114 22.25 -3.98 50.29
C TRP A 1114 22.05 -3.71 51.79
N GLU A 1115 22.96 -2.96 52.41
CA GLU A 1115 22.84 -2.59 53.83
C GLU A 1115 21.66 -1.64 54.12
N ALA A 1116 21.28 -0.80 53.15
CA ALA A 1116 20.08 0.02 53.26
C ALA A 1116 18.82 -0.86 53.16
N LEU A 1117 18.78 -1.80 52.21
CA LEU A 1117 17.67 -2.76 52.05
C LEU A 1117 17.45 -3.63 53.30
N LYS A 1118 18.52 -4.08 53.96
CA LYS A 1118 18.45 -4.89 55.19
C LYS A 1118 17.92 -4.13 56.40
N LYS A 1119 18.00 -2.80 56.42
CA LYS A 1119 17.51 -1.94 57.52
C LYS A 1119 16.04 -1.55 57.38
N LEU A 1120 15.43 -1.78 56.22
CA LEU A 1120 14.02 -1.49 55.97
C LEU A 1120 13.09 -2.46 56.73
N PRO A 1121 11.87 -2.02 57.09
CA PRO A 1121 10.92 -2.87 57.81
C PRO A 1121 10.45 -4.05 56.94
N GLU A 1122 10.69 -5.26 57.43
CA GLU A 1122 10.33 -6.51 56.76
C GLU A 1122 8.84 -6.83 56.94
N THR A 1123 8.13 -7.02 55.84
CA THR A 1123 6.74 -7.48 55.84
C THR A 1123 6.66 -9.00 55.78
N TYR A 1124 7.62 -9.64 55.09
CA TYR A 1124 7.73 -11.09 55.04
C TYR A 1124 9.19 -11.52 54.83
N ARG A 1125 9.58 -12.60 55.49
CA ARG A 1125 10.90 -13.22 55.40
C ARG A 1125 10.78 -14.70 55.08
N GLY A 1126 11.19 -15.08 53.87
CA GLY A 1126 11.32 -16.46 53.42
C GLY A 1126 12.68 -17.06 53.76
N HIS A 1127 13.00 -18.21 53.17
CA HIS A 1127 14.32 -18.83 53.30
C HIS A 1127 15.35 -18.12 52.40
N PHE A 1128 14.93 -17.65 51.23
CA PHE A 1128 15.79 -16.99 50.24
C PHE A 1128 15.34 -15.56 49.90
N VAL A 1129 14.03 -15.30 49.98
CA VAL A 1129 13.44 -14.04 49.50
C VAL A 1129 12.95 -13.20 50.67
N ARG A 1130 13.20 -11.90 50.61
CA ARG A 1130 12.68 -10.91 51.56
C ARG A 1130 11.72 -9.95 50.85
N HIS A 1131 10.67 -9.57 51.56
CA HIS A 1131 9.70 -8.56 51.12
C HIS A 1131 9.65 -7.45 52.16
N VAL A 1132 10.00 -6.24 51.73
CA VAL A 1132 10.01 -5.02 52.54
C VAL A 1132 8.99 -4.02 51.98
N SER A 1133 8.34 -3.27 52.88
CA SER A 1133 7.35 -2.25 52.54
C SER A 1133 7.83 -0.90 53.06
N LEU A 1134 7.82 0.12 52.22
CA LEU A 1134 8.32 1.45 52.53
C LEU A 1134 7.20 2.36 53.06
N PRO A 1135 7.52 3.28 53.99
CA PRO A 1135 6.54 4.23 54.52
C PRO A 1135 6.11 5.30 53.50
N SER A 1136 6.93 5.51 52.47
CA SER A 1136 6.73 6.45 51.36
C SER A 1136 7.14 5.79 50.05
N PRO A 1137 6.51 6.15 48.92
CA PRO A 1137 6.85 5.54 47.63
C PRO A 1137 8.24 5.97 47.16
N VAL A 1138 8.95 5.08 46.46
CA VAL A 1138 10.23 5.39 45.81
C VAL A 1138 10.03 6.13 44.49
N THR A 1139 11.04 6.88 44.08
CA THR A 1139 11.11 7.42 42.73
C THR A 1139 12.05 6.56 41.89
N VAL A 1140 11.54 5.93 40.84
CA VAL A 1140 12.32 5.25 39.81
C VAL A 1140 12.38 6.15 38.58
N LEU A 1141 13.57 6.45 38.09
CA LEU A 1141 13.83 7.25 36.91
C LEU A 1141 14.58 6.40 35.89
N MET A 1142 14.13 6.40 34.64
CA MET A 1142 14.72 5.61 33.57
C MET A 1142 14.85 6.47 32.31
N ASP A 1143 16.08 6.63 31.83
CA ASP A 1143 16.42 7.32 30.59
C ASP A 1143 16.81 6.26 29.57
N GLY A 1144 15.87 5.93 28.68
CA GLY A 1144 16.07 4.88 27.68
C GLY A 1144 17.12 5.23 26.64
N LYS A 1145 17.39 6.53 26.40
CA LYS A 1145 18.40 7.00 25.43
C LYS A 1145 19.81 6.89 26.01
N LYS A 1146 20.01 7.37 27.23
CA LYS A 1146 21.30 7.31 27.93
C LYS A 1146 21.57 5.94 28.59
N ARG A 1147 20.54 5.09 28.69
CA ARG A 1147 20.57 3.76 29.34
C ARG A 1147 20.90 3.84 30.84
N ILE A 1148 20.50 4.94 31.47
CA ILE A 1148 20.75 5.19 32.88
C ILE A 1148 19.43 5.10 33.65
N SER A 1149 19.48 4.45 34.80
CA SER A 1149 18.38 4.43 35.76
C SER A 1149 18.85 4.67 37.18
N VAL A 1150 17.94 5.23 37.99
CA VAL A 1150 18.14 5.47 39.41
C VAL A 1150 16.85 5.15 40.16
N ILE A 1151 16.98 4.48 41.31
CA ILE A 1151 15.91 4.30 42.30
C ILE A 1151 16.27 5.11 43.54
N VAL A 1152 15.43 6.09 43.88
CA VAL A 1152 15.62 7.02 44.99
C VAL A 1152 14.59 6.77 46.08
N LEU A 1153 15.05 6.70 47.33
CA LEU A 1153 14.18 6.66 48.51
C LEU A 1153 13.70 8.06 48.85
N ASN A 1154 12.40 8.32 48.73
CA ASN A 1154 11.81 9.61 49.09
C ASN A 1154 11.58 9.66 50.61
N GLY A 1155 12.25 10.57 51.34
CA GLY A 1155 11.90 10.89 52.73
C GLY A 1155 12.78 10.31 53.85
N LEU A 1156 13.95 9.75 53.57
CA LEU A 1156 14.92 9.34 54.61
C LEU A 1156 15.84 10.51 55.02
N ASN A 1157 15.26 11.62 55.49
CA ASN A 1157 16.03 12.67 56.17
C ASN A 1157 16.20 12.44 57.68
N HIS A 1158 15.72 11.31 58.21
CA HIS A 1158 15.96 10.89 59.60
C HIS A 1158 16.02 9.37 59.73
N LEU A 1159 17.20 8.77 59.53
CA LEU A 1159 17.62 7.53 60.17
C LEU A 1159 19.12 7.57 60.45
#